data_AF-A0L4K8-F1
#
_entry.id   AF-A0L4K8-F1
#
_cell.length_a   1.000
_cell.length_b   1.000
_cell.length_c   1.000
_cell.angle_alpha   90.00
_cell.angle_beta   90.00
_cell.angle_gamma   90.00
#
_symmetry.space_group_name_H-M   'P 1'
#
loop_
_entity.id
_entity.type
_entity.pdbx_description
1 polymer ?
#
loop_
_entity_poly.entity_id
_entity_poly.type
_entity_poly.pdbx_seq_one_letter_code
_entity_poly.pdbx_strand_id
1 'polypeptide(L)'
;MDKIMRIAQKEFQSFFASPAAFLFLGAFLAATLFIVFWVETFFARNIADLRPMFQWMPLLLIFLVAALTMRSWSEERRSGTLETLLTSPVNPLHLIAGKFAAALALVVVGLALTLPLTLTVALLGPLDWGPVLGGYIATLFLAAAYVSIGLFMSARTDNPIVALILTTAVCGLFYFIGSPTLTNLFGHEVSHFLALLGSGSRFDAITRGVVDLRDLYYYLSLVGVFLTLNLFTLERLKWAGNPISQRHKQWGWLTALLVANFVAGNLWLGSIGWLRQDMTAGKLYSLSEATQQQLQQLQEPLQIRGYFSAKTHPLLAPLVPQIRDLLKEYAQLSKGRVEVAFIDPQRSPALEEEAASRYGIRPVPFQMASRHQASVVNAYFDLVVAYGDQFQKLSYTDLIEIKSGASRELEVMLKNPEYAITQSIRKVQHAYQSGGNPFEGLAHPVTFTGYLSQPLPAGVEKLQGALQSALDELTAQGKEKFKVQFKDPGQDPALAKQLKQDYGFKPQIASLLDPQPFWFYMVLTGNDSDGIPVPLPEELTKEGLKRTIEAAVQRMAPGFLKNITLTTATPAPAGMMGRAPTPGKGYTLLQEALGESLKVTSNDLQSGQVPAQTDLLMVMGPDKLNEKQLFAMDQFLMQGGTVVLATSPFDVDLQGSLSVANKHDAGLTEWLASHGITLQEKMVLDAQKASLPVPVTRYIGPMAVEEIQQFPYPHFPDLRGASLNPKSPITAGLGQLTINWASPIVVDAEPNKTRQVIPLLHSSKQSWSSDALNILPDYQAYPDQGFPKPDSQEPQLLAVALEGRFDSFFKDKASPLLHEQEAPSAHAPEEKAQQTDPEPTKPQFGGVLEHSSPEARLILIASNGFASDEVLSLASQGAGTLYNKPIELLQNSIDWALQDAALMQIRGRMQFARTLLPMSDGSRMVIEYFNYGLVLLGLLGIWLWRRAVRLRQLRRHQAILAEV
;
A
#
# COMPACT_ATOMS: atom_id res chain seq x y z
N MET A 1 -48.41 -8.12 -12.12
CA MET A 1 -47.13 -7.99 -12.86
C MET A 1 -47.27 -8.14 -14.37
N ASP A 2 -48.13 -9.06 -14.86
CA ASP A 2 -48.28 -9.33 -16.30
C ASP A 2 -48.58 -8.12 -17.20
N LYS A 3 -49.43 -7.19 -16.76
CA LYS A 3 -49.77 -5.99 -17.58
C LYS A 3 -48.58 -5.02 -17.72
N ILE A 4 -47.83 -4.79 -16.65
CA ILE A 4 -46.64 -3.91 -16.65
C ILE A 4 -45.57 -4.48 -17.58
N MET A 5 -45.29 -5.79 -17.46
CA MET A 5 -44.29 -6.46 -18.28
C MET A 5 -44.65 -6.44 -19.77
N ARG A 6 -45.94 -6.62 -20.11
CA ARG A 6 -46.41 -6.51 -21.51
C ARG A 6 -46.22 -5.10 -22.07
N ILE A 7 -46.51 -4.06 -21.29
CA ILE A 7 -46.27 -2.67 -21.69
C ILE A 7 -44.76 -2.44 -21.87
N ALA A 8 -43.95 -2.87 -20.90
CA ALA A 8 -42.49 -2.73 -20.98
C ALA A 8 -41.91 -3.44 -22.21
N GLN A 9 -42.37 -4.66 -22.52
CA GLN A 9 -41.95 -5.39 -23.72
C GLN A 9 -42.36 -4.67 -25.01
N LYS A 10 -43.58 -4.13 -25.09
CA LYS A 10 -44.04 -3.35 -26.25
C LYS A 10 -43.16 -2.11 -26.45
N GLU A 11 -42.94 -1.33 -25.39
CA GLU A 11 -42.14 -0.10 -25.42
C GLU A 11 -40.67 -0.39 -25.75
N PHE A 12 -40.09 -1.42 -25.14
CA PHE A 12 -38.72 -1.85 -25.42
C PHE A 12 -38.54 -2.25 -26.88
N GLN A 13 -39.51 -2.98 -27.45
CA GLN A 13 -39.50 -3.33 -28.87
C GLN A 13 -39.66 -2.09 -29.76
N SER A 14 -40.44 -1.10 -29.34
CA SER A 14 -40.64 0.16 -30.07
C SER A 14 -39.32 0.91 -30.27
N PHE A 15 -38.45 0.97 -29.26
CA PHE A 15 -37.14 1.62 -29.38
C PHE A 15 -36.29 1.04 -30.52
N PHE A 16 -36.24 -0.29 -30.64
CA PHE A 16 -35.52 -1.01 -31.70
C PHE A 16 -36.33 -1.17 -33.00
N ALA A 17 -37.53 -0.59 -33.10
CA ALA A 17 -38.25 -0.52 -34.38
C ALA A 17 -37.63 0.52 -35.32
N SER A 18 -36.96 1.53 -34.76
CA SER A 18 -36.21 2.56 -35.50
C SER A 18 -34.69 2.40 -35.32
N PRO A 19 -33.87 2.94 -36.26
CA PRO A 19 -32.40 2.97 -36.09
C PRO A 19 -31.93 3.81 -34.90
N ALA A 20 -32.79 4.67 -34.33
CA ALA A 20 -32.40 5.65 -33.32
C ALA A 20 -31.79 5.00 -32.07
N ALA A 21 -32.35 3.88 -31.59
CA ALA A 21 -31.80 3.20 -30.41
C ALA A 21 -30.38 2.67 -30.65
N PHE A 22 -30.08 2.15 -31.85
CA PHE A 22 -28.73 1.71 -32.22
C PHE A 22 -27.76 2.89 -32.33
N LEU A 23 -28.21 4.03 -32.87
CA LEU A 23 -27.39 5.23 -32.97
C LEU A 23 -27.06 5.81 -31.60
N PHE A 24 -28.05 5.92 -30.69
CA PHE A 24 -27.81 6.43 -29.34
C PHE A 24 -26.94 5.49 -28.50
N LEU A 25 -27.17 4.17 -28.56
CA LEU A 25 -26.30 3.19 -27.89
C LEU A 25 -24.89 3.20 -28.48
N GLY A 26 -24.75 3.24 -29.81
CA GLY A 26 -23.47 3.31 -30.49
C GLY A 26 -22.69 4.57 -30.14
N ALA A 27 -23.35 5.74 -30.14
CA ALA A 27 -22.73 7.01 -29.74
C ALA A 27 -22.30 6.99 -28.27
N PHE A 28 -23.13 6.46 -27.36
CA PHE A 28 -22.79 6.30 -25.95
C PHE A 28 -21.56 5.39 -25.74
N LEU A 29 -21.51 4.24 -26.42
CA LEU A 29 -20.39 3.30 -26.30
C LEU A 29 -19.11 3.86 -26.93
N ALA A 30 -19.21 4.50 -28.09
CA ALA A 30 -18.08 5.14 -28.75
C ALA A 30 -17.51 6.28 -27.89
N ALA A 31 -18.38 7.12 -27.32
CA ALA A 31 -17.97 8.17 -26.38
C ALA A 31 -17.31 7.58 -25.12
N THR A 32 -17.85 6.47 -24.58
CA THR A 32 -17.27 5.80 -23.41
C THR A 32 -15.86 5.28 -23.70
N LEU A 33 -15.66 4.57 -24.82
CA LEU A 33 -14.34 4.06 -25.20
C LEU A 33 -13.36 5.18 -25.53
N PHE A 34 -13.82 6.22 -26.23
CA PHE A 34 -13.00 7.40 -26.56
C PHE A 34 -12.53 8.11 -25.29
N ILE A 35 -13.42 8.29 -24.30
CA ILE A 35 -13.04 8.89 -23.03
C ILE A 35 -11.98 8.05 -22.32
N VAL A 36 -12.16 6.73 -22.24
CA VAL A 36 -11.22 5.86 -21.53
C VAL A 36 -9.84 5.85 -22.20
N PHE A 37 -9.76 5.60 -23.50
CA PHE A 37 -8.48 5.43 -24.18
C PHE A 37 -7.78 6.76 -24.52
N TRP A 38 -8.54 7.78 -24.94
CA TRP A 38 -7.99 9.04 -25.43
C TRP A 38 -8.03 10.18 -24.41
N VAL A 39 -9.18 10.47 -23.81
CA VAL A 39 -9.32 11.61 -22.89
C VAL A 39 -8.55 11.36 -21.59
N GLU A 40 -8.76 10.18 -21.01
CA GLU A 40 -8.14 9.76 -19.76
C GLU A 40 -6.77 9.10 -19.97
N THR A 41 -6.34 8.93 -21.23
CA THR A 41 -5.03 8.37 -21.60
C THR A 41 -4.71 7.07 -20.85
N PHE A 42 -5.64 6.10 -20.86
CA PHE A 42 -5.58 4.88 -20.03
C PHE A 42 -4.19 4.20 -19.97
N PHE A 43 -3.53 4.00 -21.11
CA PHE A 43 -2.21 3.37 -21.15
C PHE A 43 -1.08 4.26 -20.61
N ALA A 44 -1.21 5.58 -20.71
CA ALA A 44 -0.23 6.53 -20.17
C ALA A 44 -0.32 6.62 -18.64
N ARG A 45 -1.52 6.47 -18.07
CA ARG A 45 -1.68 6.42 -16.59
C ARG A 45 -1.06 5.17 -15.97
N ASN A 46 -0.92 4.08 -16.74
CA ASN A 46 -0.37 2.82 -16.29
C ASN A 46 -1.07 2.22 -15.05
N ILE A 47 -2.37 2.44 -14.87
CA ILE A 47 -3.18 1.94 -13.74
C ILE A 47 -4.35 1.11 -14.26
N ALA A 48 -4.54 -0.09 -13.71
CA ALA A 48 -5.62 -1.01 -13.98
C ALA A 48 -6.89 -0.62 -13.18
N ASP A 49 -7.51 0.51 -13.53
CA ASP A 49 -8.74 0.98 -12.90
C ASP A 49 -9.74 1.58 -13.90
N LEU A 50 -11.02 1.46 -13.56
CA LEU A 50 -12.14 1.95 -14.38
C LEU A 50 -12.87 3.13 -13.73
N ARG A 51 -12.34 3.68 -12.64
CA ARG A 51 -12.98 4.79 -11.93
C ARG A 51 -13.21 6.00 -12.85
N PRO A 52 -12.26 6.40 -13.71
CA PRO A 52 -12.48 7.54 -14.61
C PRO A 52 -13.63 7.30 -15.59
N MET A 53 -13.79 6.07 -16.11
CA MET A 53 -14.97 5.72 -16.92
C MET A 53 -16.26 6.04 -16.19
N PHE A 54 -16.37 5.64 -14.91
CA PHE A 54 -17.56 5.88 -14.11
C PHE A 54 -17.72 7.37 -13.76
N GLN A 55 -16.66 8.12 -13.49
CA GLN A 55 -16.74 9.56 -13.23
C GLN A 55 -17.37 10.35 -14.38
N TRP A 56 -17.22 9.87 -15.62
CA TRP A 56 -17.88 10.43 -16.81
C TRP A 56 -19.32 9.92 -17.03
N MET A 57 -19.75 8.83 -16.37
CA MET A 57 -21.09 8.26 -16.56
C MET A 57 -22.24 9.22 -16.26
N PRO A 58 -22.23 10.05 -15.19
CA PRO A 58 -23.30 11.00 -14.97
C PRO A 58 -23.55 11.91 -16.18
N LEU A 59 -22.49 12.43 -16.79
CA LEU A 59 -22.59 13.29 -17.97
C LEU A 59 -23.10 12.51 -19.19
N LEU A 60 -22.53 11.34 -19.48
CA LEU A 60 -22.94 10.50 -20.61
C LEU A 60 -24.41 10.06 -20.49
N LEU A 61 -24.84 9.71 -19.27
CA LEU A 61 -26.21 9.30 -18.98
C LEU A 61 -27.21 10.43 -19.16
N ILE A 62 -26.87 11.69 -18.84
CA ILE A 62 -27.77 12.84 -19.08
C ILE A 62 -28.20 12.87 -20.55
N PHE A 63 -27.23 12.80 -21.48
CA PHE A 63 -27.53 12.84 -22.91
C PHE A 63 -28.22 11.58 -23.41
N LEU A 64 -27.74 10.40 -22.99
CA LEU A 64 -28.36 9.14 -23.36
C LEU A 64 -29.82 9.09 -22.89
N VAL A 65 -30.08 9.34 -21.61
CA VAL A 65 -31.42 9.25 -21.03
C VAL A 65 -32.36 10.32 -21.60
N ALA A 66 -31.90 11.55 -21.80
CA ALA A 66 -32.70 12.59 -22.45
C ALA A 66 -33.11 12.17 -23.87
N ALA A 67 -32.20 11.57 -24.64
CA ALA A 67 -32.48 11.06 -25.98
C ALA A 67 -33.42 9.83 -25.98
N LEU A 68 -33.32 8.95 -24.98
CA LEU A 68 -34.18 7.76 -24.87
C LEU A 68 -35.60 8.08 -24.39
N THR A 69 -35.74 9.05 -23.48
CA THR A 69 -37.03 9.39 -22.87
C THR A 69 -37.79 10.49 -23.61
N MET A 70 -37.13 11.29 -24.46
CA MET A 70 -37.77 12.45 -25.09
C MET A 70 -39.10 12.12 -25.79
N ARG A 71 -39.19 10.99 -26.49
CA ARG A 71 -40.38 10.58 -27.27
C ARG A 71 -41.42 9.79 -26.47
N SER A 72 -41.15 9.44 -25.21
CA SER A 72 -41.99 8.47 -24.48
C SER A 72 -43.45 8.90 -24.33
N TRP A 73 -43.67 10.19 -24.06
CA TRP A 73 -44.99 10.81 -23.89
C TRP A 73 -45.21 11.97 -24.87
N SER A 74 -44.17 12.74 -25.19
CA SER A 74 -44.28 13.88 -26.10
C SER A 74 -44.76 13.49 -27.49
N GLU A 75 -44.35 12.32 -28.01
CA GLU A 75 -44.77 11.81 -29.31
C GLU A 75 -46.24 11.34 -29.30
N GLU A 76 -46.67 10.69 -28.21
CA GLU A 76 -48.07 10.28 -28.02
C GLU A 76 -48.99 11.51 -27.91
N ARG A 77 -48.49 12.57 -27.27
CA ARG A 77 -49.18 13.85 -27.15
C ARG A 77 -49.24 14.59 -28.48
N ARG A 78 -48.12 14.64 -29.23
CA ARG A 78 -48.05 15.25 -30.56
C ARG A 78 -48.96 14.56 -31.57
N SER A 79 -49.09 13.24 -31.46
CA SER A 79 -49.91 12.42 -32.36
C SER A 79 -51.39 12.33 -31.95
N GLY A 80 -51.79 12.93 -30.82
CA GLY A 80 -53.17 12.84 -30.31
C GLY A 80 -53.59 11.42 -29.89
N THR A 81 -52.63 10.53 -29.65
CA THR A 81 -52.89 9.15 -29.21
C THR A 81 -52.93 9.03 -27.69
N LEU A 82 -52.44 10.05 -26.97
CA LEU A 82 -52.42 10.10 -25.51
C LEU A 82 -53.83 10.06 -24.90
N GLU A 83 -54.80 10.73 -25.52
CA GLU A 83 -56.20 10.77 -25.08
C GLU A 83 -56.83 9.37 -25.13
N THR A 84 -56.54 8.62 -26.19
CA THR A 84 -57.00 7.23 -26.35
C THR A 84 -56.34 6.31 -25.32
N LEU A 85 -55.06 6.55 -25.02
CA LEU A 85 -54.32 5.78 -24.02
C LEU A 85 -54.85 6.03 -22.60
N LEU A 86 -55.17 7.27 -22.25
CA LEU A 86 -55.68 7.67 -20.92
C LEU A 86 -57.13 7.24 -20.67
N THR A 87 -57.91 7.00 -21.73
CA THR A 87 -59.29 6.49 -21.66
C THR A 87 -59.36 4.96 -21.71
N SER A 88 -58.24 4.29 -22.02
CA SER A 88 -58.15 2.82 -22.00
C SER A 88 -58.33 2.25 -20.58
N PRO A 89 -58.82 1.00 -20.42
CA PRO A 89 -59.05 0.36 -19.12
C PRO A 89 -57.74 -0.13 -18.47
N VAL A 90 -56.70 0.70 -18.50
CA VAL A 90 -55.37 0.42 -17.94
C VAL A 90 -55.03 1.51 -16.94
N ASN A 91 -54.65 1.10 -15.73
CA ASN A 91 -54.23 2.03 -14.68
C ASN A 91 -52.99 2.84 -15.15
N PRO A 92 -52.99 4.19 -15.05
CA PRO A 92 -51.84 5.04 -15.39
C PRO A 92 -50.52 4.61 -14.74
N LEU A 93 -50.56 4.08 -13.51
CA LEU A 93 -49.38 3.55 -12.84
C LEU A 93 -48.72 2.41 -13.62
N HIS A 94 -49.50 1.54 -14.26
CA HIS A 94 -48.96 0.44 -15.07
C HIS A 94 -48.30 0.96 -16.37
N LEU A 95 -48.84 2.04 -16.95
CA LEU A 95 -48.29 2.68 -18.14
C LEU A 95 -46.95 3.35 -17.82
N ILE A 96 -46.90 4.11 -16.72
CA ILE A 96 -45.68 4.78 -16.24
C ILE A 96 -44.61 3.74 -15.88
N ALA A 97 -44.96 2.73 -15.06
CA ALA A 97 -44.02 1.68 -14.66
C ALA A 97 -43.51 0.86 -15.86
N GLY A 98 -44.37 0.59 -16.86
CA GLY A 98 -43.99 -0.10 -18.09
C GLY A 98 -43.01 0.70 -18.95
N LYS A 99 -43.28 1.99 -19.19
CA LYS A 99 -42.37 2.89 -19.93
C LYS A 99 -41.05 3.11 -19.18
N PHE A 100 -41.10 3.24 -17.85
CA PHE A 100 -39.93 3.33 -16.98
C PHE A 100 -39.05 2.08 -17.09
N ALA A 101 -39.64 0.89 -16.93
CA ALA A 101 -38.90 -0.37 -17.05
C ALA A 101 -38.30 -0.56 -18.45
N ALA A 102 -39.00 -0.16 -19.51
CA ALA A 102 -38.49 -0.25 -20.89
C ALA A 102 -37.29 0.67 -21.14
N ALA A 103 -37.38 1.93 -20.71
CA ALA A 103 -36.28 2.89 -20.84
C ALA A 103 -35.07 2.48 -19.98
N LEU A 104 -35.30 2.03 -18.75
CA LEU A 104 -34.24 1.53 -17.87
C LEU A 104 -33.57 0.28 -18.45
N ALA A 105 -34.35 -0.67 -19.00
CA ALA A 105 -33.80 -1.86 -19.64
C ALA A 105 -32.89 -1.51 -20.83
N LEU A 106 -33.20 -0.45 -21.58
CA LEU A 106 -32.34 0.00 -22.68
C LEU A 106 -31.01 0.57 -22.19
N VAL A 107 -31.01 1.30 -21.07
CA VAL A 107 -29.77 1.74 -20.42
C VAL A 107 -28.98 0.53 -19.89
N VAL A 108 -29.64 -0.46 -19.29
CA VAL A 108 -29.00 -1.71 -18.84
C VAL A 108 -28.32 -2.44 -20.00
N VAL A 109 -28.93 -2.47 -21.19
CA VAL A 109 -28.28 -3.01 -22.39
C VAL A 109 -27.03 -2.22 -22.75
N GLY A 110 -27.09 -0.88 -22.69
CA GLY A 110 -25.91 -0.02 -22.89
C GLY A 110 -24.78 -0.31 -21.89
N LEU A 111 -25.11 -0.46 -20.61
CA LEU A 111 -24.12 -0.82 -19.57
C LEU A 111 -23.60 -2.24 -19.73
N ALA A 112 -24.42 -3.20 -20.15
CA ALA A 112 -23.98 -4.56 -20.42
C ALA A 112 -22.97 -4.61 -21.58
N LEU A 113 -23.13 -3.75 -22.58
CA LEU A 113 -22.18 -3.62 -23.69
C LEU A 113 -20.85 -2.95 -23.30
N THR A 114 -20.73 -2.37 -22.10
CA THR A 114 -19.44 -1.90 -21.58
C THR A 114 -18.68 -2.97 -20.79
N LEU A 115 -19.32 -4.08 -20.41
CA LEU A 115 -18.64 -5.19 -19.68
C LEU A 115 -17.43 -5.80 -20.43
N PRO A 116 -17.40 -5.90 -21.76
CA PRO A 116 -16.21 -6.39 -22.44
C PRO A 116 -14.96 -5.54 -22.15
N LEU A 117 -15.10 -4.22 -22.01
CA LEU A 117 -13.99 -3.35 -21.61
C LEU A 117 -13.46 -3.74 -20.23
N THR A 118 -14.35 -4.05 -19.28
CA THR A 118 -13.94 -4.38 -17.91
C THR A 118 -13.21 -5.71 -17.83
N LEU A 119 -13.64 -6.68 -18.63
CA LEU A 119 -12.92 -7.93 -18.81
C LEU A 119 -11.53 -7.69 -19.42
N THR A 120 -11.42 -6.84 -20.45
CA THR A 120 -10.13 -6.52 -21.05
C THR A 120 -9.17 -5.88 -20.03
N VAL A 121 -9.63 -4.93 -19.23
CA VAL A 121 -8.80 -4.31 -18.18
C VAL A 121 -8.38 -5.32 -17.11
N ALA A 122 -9.26 -6.26 -16.72
CA ALA A 122 -8.94 -7.32 -15.78
C ALA A 122 -7.87 -8.30 -16.30
N LEU A 123 -7.74 -8.45 -17.61
CA LEU A 123 -6.67 -9.25 -18.24
C LEU A 123 -5.33 -8.49 -18.32
N LEU A 124 -5.39 -7.15 -18.37
CA LEU A 124 -4.22 -6.29 -18.48
C LEU A 124 -3.50 -6.02 -17.15
N GLY A 125 -4.17 -6.21 -16.02
CA GLY A 125 -3.60 -5.94 -14.70
C GLY A 125 -4.55 -6.30 -13.56
N PRO A 126 -4.10 -6.16 -12.30
CA PRO A 126 -4.86 -6.56 -11.12
C PRO A 126 -6.00 -5.57 -10.81
N LEU A 127 -7.13 -5.69 -11.53
CA LEU A 127 -8.30 -4.82 -11.39
C LEU A 127 -9.03 -5.01 -10.04
N ASP A 128 -9.47 -3.90 -9.41
CA ASP A 128 -10.36 -3.95 -8.25
C ASP A 128 -11.82 -4.10 -8.66
N TRP A 129 -12.41 -5.26 -8.37
CA TRP A 129 -13.82 -5.52 -8.65
C TRP A 129 -14.77 -4.73 -7.76
N GLY A 130 -14.35 -4.26 -6.58
CA GLY A 130 -15.18 -3.48 -5.66
C GLY A 130 -15.70 -2.17 -6.26
N PRO A 131 -14.79 -1.24 -6.64
CA PRO A 131 -15.12 -0.02 -7.38
C PRO A 131 -15.88 -0.28 -8.69
N VAL A 132 -15.59 -1.36 -9.40
CA VAL A 132 -16.26 -1.70 -10.66
C VAL A 132 -17.73 -2.05 -10.42
N LEU A 133 -18.01 -2.97 -9.48
CA LEU A 133 -19.37 -3.34 -9.11
C LEU A 133 -20.12 -2.15 -8.51
N GLY A 134 -19.48 -1.40 -7.61
CA GLY A 134 -20.01 -0.16 -7.05
C GLY A 134 -20.37 0.85 -8.14
N GLY A 135 -19.47 1.08 -9.10
CA GLY A 135 -19.69 1.97 -10.23
C GLY A 135 -20.88 1.57 -11.10
N TYR A 136 -21.03 0.28 -11.43
CA TYR A 136 -22.21 -0.19 -12.17
C TYR A 136 -23.51 -0.05 -11.39
N ILE A 137 -23.50 -0.36 -10.08
CA ILE A 137 -24.67 -0.17 -9.20
C ILE A 137 -25.04 1.32 -9.16
N ALA A 138 -24.07 2.20 -8.88
CA ALA A 138 -24.26 3.65 -8.85
C ALA A 138 -24.85 4.17 -10.16
N THR A 139 -24.29 3.73 -11.29
CA THR A 139 -24.71 4.13 -12.63
C THR A 139 -26.14 3.66 -12.92
N LEU A 140 -26.53 2.48 -12.47
CA LEU A 140 -27.90 1.96 -12.63
C LEU A 140 -28.92 2.77 -11.81
N PHE A 141 -28.62 3.08 -10.55
CA PHE A 141 -29.49 3.90 -9.69
C PHE A 141 -29.59 5.34 -10.21
N LEU A 142 -28.49 5.92 -10.67
CA LEU A 142 -28.47 7.23 -11.30
C LEU A 142 -29.28 7.25 -12.60
N ALA A 143 -29.10 6.24 -13.45
CA ALA A 143 -29.89 6.07 -14.68
C ALA A 143 -31.38 5.96 -14.37
N ALA A 144 -31.78 5.21 -13.33
CA ALA A 144 -33.16 5.13 -12.90
C ALA A 144 -33.71 6.51 -12.50
N ALA A 145 -32.97 7.30 -11.73
CA ALA A 145 -33.37 8.65 -11.35
C ALA A 145 -33.48 9.59 -12.58
N TYR A 146 -32.53 9.52 -13.52
CA TYR A 146 -32.62 10.34 -14.74
C TYR A 146 -33.75 9.89 -15.66
N VAL A 147 -34.05 8.59 -15.74
CA VAL A 147 -35.16 8.08 -16.55
C VAL A 147 -36.49 8.54 -15.98
N SER A 148 -36.68 8.54 -14.65
CA SER A 148 -37.91 9.06 -14.05
C SER A 148 -38.09 10.57 -14.32
N ILE A 149 -37.01 11.35 -14.23
CA ILE A 149 -37.00 12.78 -14.60
C ILE A 149 -37.36 12.97 -16.07
N GLY A 150 -36.74 12.21 -16.97
CA GLY A 150 -36.96 12.31 -18.41
C GLY A 150 -38.39 11.96 -18.82
N LEU A 151 -38.97 10.90 -18.23
CA LEU A 151 -40.38 10.56 -18.44
C LEU A 151 -41.30 11.70 -17.97
N PHE A 152 -41.01 12.29 -16.81
CA PHE A 152 -41.79 13.41 -16.28
C PHE A 152 -41.70 14.66 -17.17
N MET A 153 -40.51 15.01 -17.65
CA MET A 153 -40.31 16.13 -18.59
C MET A 153 -41.03 15.86 -19.93
N SER A 154 -40.92 14.66 -20.48
CA SER A 154 -41.61 14.26 -21.72
C SER A 154 -43.13 14.37 -21.60
N ALA A 155 -43.72 14.10 -20.43
CA ALA A 155 -45.17 14.26 -20.21
C ALA A 155 -45.64 15.72 -20.22
N ARG A 156 -44.74 16.69 -20.01
CA ARG A 156 -45.09 18.12 -19.92
C ARG A 156 -45.13 18.86 -21.25
N THR A 157 -44.57 18.28 -22.31
CA THR A 157 -44.45 18.91 -23.62
C THR A 157 -44.92 17.96 -24.72
N ASP A 158 -45.37 18.53 -25.83
CA ASP A 158 -45.72 17.88 -27.08
C ASP A 158 -44.55 17.86 -28.08
N ASN A 159 -43.43 18.52 -27.78
CA ASN A 159 -42.26 18.54 -28.65
C ASN A 159 -41.11 17.68 -28.07
N PRO A 160 -40.69 16.59 -28.76
CA PRO A 160 -39.58 15.75 -28.31
C PRO A 160 -38.27 16.53 -28.09
N ILE A 161 -37.98 17.55 -28.90
CA ILE A 161 -36.74 18.33 -28.76
C ILE A 161 -36.77 19.16 -27.46
N VAL A 162 -37.93 19.75 -27.13
CA VAL A 162 -38.11 20.49 -25.87
C VAL A 162 -38.02 19.52 -24.68
N ALA A 163 -38.59 18.32 -24.80
CA ALA A 163 -38.47 17.29 -23.75
C ALA A 163 -37.01 16.91 -23.49
N LEU A 164 -36.20 16.75 -24.55
CA LEU A 164 -34.77 16.48 -24.45
C LEU A 164 -34.05 17.62 -23.71
N ILE A 165 -34.22 18.86 -24.15
CA ILE A 165 -33.55 20.03 -23.55
C ILE A 165 -33.90 20.17 -22.07
N LEU A 166 -35.18 20.05 -21.71
CA LEU A 166 -35.63 20.14 -20.31
C LEU A 166 -35.06 19.00 -19.47
N THR A 167 -35.03 17.78 -19.99
CA THR A 167 -34.44 16.63 -19.30
C THR A 167 -32.96 16.86 -19.04
N THR A 168 -32.21 17.29 -20.06
CA THR A 168 -30.78 17.63 -19.94
C THR A 168 -30.55 18.73 -18.91
N ALA A 169 -31.36 19.79 -18.92
CA ALA A 169 -31.24 20.91 -17.99
C ALA A 169 -31.50 20.49 -16.53
N VAL A 170 -32.56 19.72 -16.27
CA VAL A 170 -32.92 19.27 -14.91
C VAL A 170 -31.90 18.25 -14.39
N CYS A 171 -31.50 17.27 -15.20
CA CYS A 171 -30.49 16.29 -14.76
C CYS A 171 -29.12 16.96 -14.56
N GLY A 172 -28.75 17.90 -15.44
CA GLY A 172 -27.56 18.73 -15.29
C GLY A 172 -27.58 19.55 -13.99
N LEU A 173 -28.72 20.16 -13.64
CA LEU A 173 -28.86 20.90 -12.38
C LEU A 173 -28.62 20.01 -11.15
N PHE A 174 -29.21 18.81 -11.11
CA PHE A 174 -28.95 17.85 -10.02
C PHE A 174 -27.50 17.36 -9.96
N TYR A 175 -26.81 17.31 -11.11
CA TYR A 175 -25.40 16.99 -11.16
C TYR A 175 -24.54 18.15 -10.63
N PHE A 176 -24.82 19.38 -11.07
CA PHE A 176 -24.04 20.57 -10.72
C PHE A 176 -24.25 21.10 -9.29
N ILE A 177 -25.44 20.95 -8.69
CA ILE A 177 -25.78 21.56 -7.38
C ILE A 177 -24.82 21.17 -6.25
N GLY A 178 -24.33 19.93 -6.22
CA GLY A 178 -23.38 19.47 -5.20
C GLY A 178 -21.95 19.31 -5.71
N SER A 179 -21.62 19.92 -6.85
CA SER A 179 -20.27 19.88 -7.40
C SER A 179 -19.33 20.83 -6.64
N PRO A 180 -18.04 20.47 -6.46
CA PRO A 180 -17.06 21.32 -5.80
C PRO A 180 -16.97 22.72 -6.40
N THR A 181 -17.17 22.86 -7.72
CA THR A 181 -17.14 24.14 -8.42
C THR A 181 -18.22 25.10 -7.94
N LEU A 182 -19.42 24.61 -7.60
CA LEU A 182 -20.49 25.43 -7.06
C LEU A 182 -20.38 25.58 -5.54
N THR A 183 -20.10 24.50 -4.82
CA THR A 183 -20.07 24.50 -3.35
C THR A 183 -18.94 25.34 -2.78
N ASN A 184 -17.81 25.46 -3.49
CA ASN A 184 -16.68 26.31 -3.08
C ASN A 184 -16.98 27.81 -3.18
N LEU A 185 -18.05 28.21 -3.86
CA LEU A 185 -18.49 29.61 -3.92
C LEU A 185 -19.27 30.04 -2.67
N PHE A 186 -19.64 29.09 -1.80
CA PHE A 186 -20.44 29.30 -0.60
C PHE A 186 -19.67 28.89 0.68
N GLY A 187 -20.11 29.38 1.85
CA GLY A 187 -19.53 28.98 3.14
C GLY A 187 -19.78 27.52 3.52
N HIS A 188 -19.03 26.97 4.50
CA HIS A 188 -19.06 25.54 4.86
C HIS A 188 -20.45 24.95 5.13
N GLU A 189 -21.34 25.69 5.81
CA GLU A 189 -22.70 25.21 6.12
C GLU A 189 -23.59 25.06 4.88
N VAL A 190 -23.56 26.07 4.00
CA VAL A 190 -24.31 26.06 2.73
C VAL A 190 -23.71 25.04 1.77
N SER A 191 -22.38 24.93 1.74
CA SER A 191 -21.64 23.92 0.98
C SER A 191 -22.03 22.50 1.41
N HIS A 192 -22.14 22.22 2.70
CA HIS A 192 -22.59 20.92 3.21
C HIS A 192 -24.04 20.61 2.78
N PHE A 193 -24.94 21.59 2.90
CA PHE A 193 -26.34 21.43 2.47
C PHE A 193 -26.47 21.19 0.95
N LEU A 194 -25.73 21.94 0.13
CA LEU A 194 -25.69 21.75 -1.32
C LEU A 194 -25.10 20.40 -1.71
N ALA A 195 -24.08 19.93 -0.99
CA ALA A 195 -23.49 18.61 -1.20
C ALA A 195 -24.47 17.46 -0.90
N LEU A 196 -25.41 17.64 0.04
CA LEU A 196 -26.48 16.68 0.34
C LEU A 196 -27.55 16.60 -0.77
N LEU A 197 -27.72 17.68 -1.55
CA LEU A 197 -28.67 17.75 -2.68
C LEU A 197 -28.03 17.31 -4.01
N GLY A 198 -26.71 17.28 -4.10
CA GLY A 198 -26.00 16.87 -5.31
C GLY A 198 -26.14 15.38 -5.60
N SER A 199 -26.45 15.04 -6.85
CA SER A 199 -26.39 13.64 -7.31
C SER A 199 -24.97 13.15 -7.57
N GLY A 200 -24.02 14.05 -7.85
CA GLY A 200 -22.63 13.71 -8.16
C GLY A 200 -21.77 13.35 -6.95
N SER A 201 -21.92 14.05 -5.83
CA SER A 201 -21.15 13.80 -4.59
C SER A 201 -21.37 12.38 -4.05
N ARG A 202 -22.62 11.90 -4.08
CA ARG A 202 -23.00 10.56 -3.62
C ARG A 202 -22.58 9.49 -4.62
N PHE A 203 -22.59 9.82 -5.91
CA PHE A 203 -22.12 8.92 -6.97
C PHE A 203 -20.63 8.62 -6.81
N ASP A 204 -19.82 9.65 -6.56
CA ASP A 204 -18.38 9.53 -6.38
C ASP A 204 -18.01 8.60 -5.20
N ALA A 205 -18.73 8.68 -4.08
CA ALA A 205 -18.57 7.76 -2.94
C ALA A 205 -18.77 6.29 -3.33
N ILE A 206 -19.84 5.97 -4.07
CA ILE A 206 -20.13 4.60 -4.50
C ILE A 206 -19.09 4.11 -5.53
N THR A 207 -18.64 4.97 -6.45
CA THR A 207 -17.60 4.59 -7.44
C THR A 207 -16.23 4.33 -6.81
N ARG A 208 -15.99 4.75 -5.57
CA ARG A 208 -14.80 4.35 -4.81
C ARG A 208 -14.86 2.93 -4.27
N GLY A 209 -16.01 2.24 -4.38
CA GLY A 209 -16.21 0.90 -3.82
C GLY A 209 -16.85 0.91 -2.42
N VAL A 210 -17.33 2.06 -1.96
CA VAL A 210 -18.02 2.22 -0.68
C VAL A 210 -19.51 2.37 -0.92
N VAL A 211 -20.30 1.35 -0.57
CA VAL A 211 -21.75 1.38 -0.75
C VAL A 211 -22.41 1.74 0.57
N ASP A 212 -23.06 2.90 0.61
CA ASP A 212 -23.88 3.34 1.73
C ASP A 212 -25.37 3.26 1.37
N LEU A 213 -26.19 2.73 2.28
CA LEU A 213 -27.64 2.66 2.08
C LEU A 213 -28.26 4.06 1.88
N ARG A 214 -27.68 5.08 2.51
CA ARG A 214 -28.15 6.47 2.40
C ARG A 214 -28.05 6.97 0.97
N ASP A 215 -26.98 6.62 0.26
CA ASP A 215 -26.75 7.05 -1.13
C ASP A 215 -27.74 6.34 -2.08
N LEU A 216 -27.96 5.04 -1.88
CA LEU A 216 -28.93 4.27 -2.68
C LEU A 216 -30.37 4.76 -2.48
N TYR A 217 -30.76 5.03 -1.23
CA TYR A 217 -32.09 5.54 -0.92
C TYR A 217 -32.34 6.92 -1.54
N TYR A 218 -31.32 7.78 -1.63
CA TYR A 218 -31.44 9.07 -2.29
C TYR A 218 -31.88 8.94 -3.75
N TYR A 219 -31.25 8.09 -4.54
CA TYR A 219 -31.66 7.86 -5.93
C TYR A 219 -33.06 7.24 -6.02
N LEU A 220 -33.40 6.30 -5.12
CA LEU A 220 -34.75 5.75 -5.05
C LEU A 220 -35.80 6.82 -4.69
N SER A 221 -35.46 7.77 -3.82
CA SER A 221 -36.34 8.88 -3.46
C SER A 221 -36.60 9.80 -4.66
N LEU A 222 -35.58 10.09 -5.48
CA LEU A 222 -35.74 10.83 -6.73
C LEU A 222 -36.62 10.07 -7.72
N VAL A 223 -36.42 8.76 -7.88
CA VAL A 223 -37.29 7.90 -8.71
C VAL A 223 -38.74 8.03 -8.24
N GLY A 224 -39.00 7.84 -6.94
CA GLY A 224 -40.33 7.95 -6.36
C GLY A 224 -40.99 9.31 -6.57
N VAL A 225 -40.26 10.40 -6.29
CA VAL A 225 -40.74 11.78 -6.47
C VAL A 225 -41.13 12.03 -7.92
N PHE A 226 -40.24 11.77 -8.89
CA PHE A 226 -40.49 12.10 -10.29
C PHE A 226 -41.52 11.19 -10.95
N LEU A 227 -41.62 9.91 -10.57
CA LEU A 227 -42.72 9.04 -11.02
C LEU A 227 -44.07 9.48 -10.45
N THR A 228 -44.12 9.94 -9.20
CA THR A 228 -45.34 10.49 -8.59
C THR A 228 -45.76 11.78 -9.28
N LEU A 229 -44.80 12.67 -9.59
CA LEU A 229 -45.06 13.90 -10.34
C LEU A 229 -45.50 13.62 -11.79
N ASN A 230 -44.99 12.56 -12.41
CA ASN A 230 -45.44 12.08 -13.72
C ASN A 230 -46.91 11.65 -13.64
N LEU A 231 -47.26 10.80 -12.68
CA LEU A 231 -48.64 10.37 -12.45
C LEU A 231 -49.59 11.56 -12.25
N PHE A 232 -49.21 12.51 -11.40
CA PHE A 232 -50.00 13.71 -11.17
C PHE A 232 -50.19 14.53 -12.45
N THR A 233 -49.17 14.61 -13.31
CA THR A 233 -49.25 15.34 -14.59
C THR A 233 -50.23 14.67 -15.55
N LEU A 234 -50.21 13.35 -15.67
CA LEU A 234 -51.15 12.60 -16.51
C LEU A 234 -52.58 12.67 -15.98
N GLU A 235 -52.77 12.59 -14.66
CA GLU A 235 -54.09 12.68 -14.06
C GLU A 235 -54.68 14.09 -14.21
N ARG A 236 -53.84 15.13 -14.10
CA ARG A 236 -54.25 16.53 -14.36
C ARG A 236 -54.76 16.75 -15.79
N LEU A 237 -54.24 16.01 -16.77
CA LEU A 237 -54.73 16.09 -18.16
C LEU A 237 -56.16 15.56 -18.30
N LYS A 238 -56.57 14.57 -17.49
CA LYS A 238 -57.96 14.05 -17.50
C LYS A 238 -58.98 15.05 -16.96
N TRP A 239 -58.54 16.02 -16.17
CA TRP A 239 -59.41 17.03 -15.59
C TRP A 239 -59.50 18.32 -16.42
N ALA A 240 -58.71 18.40 -17.51
CA ALA A 240 -58.68 19.59 -18.35
C ALA A 240 -60.08 19.88 -18.93
N GLY A 241 -60.65 21.04 -18.56
CA GLY A 241 -62.00 21.46 -18.94
C GLY A 241 -63.08 21.33 -17.84
N ASN A 242 -62.78 20.65 -16.71
CA ASN A 242 -63.70 20.54 -15.57
C ASN A 242 -63.42 21.60 -14.48
N PRO A 243 -64.43 22.09 -13.74
CA PRO A 243 -64.21 22.96 -12.59
C PRO A 243 -63.44 22.25 -11.48
N ILE A 244 -62.65 23.00 -10.71
CA ILE A 244 -61.81 22.45 -9.64
C ILE A 244 -62.68 21.79 -8.57
N SER A 245 -62.62 20.46 -8.46
CA SER A 245 -63.37 19.66 -7.49
C SER A 245 -62.56 19.37 -6.21
N GLN A 246 -63.23 18.95 -5.12
CA GLN A 246 -62.53 18.48 -3.91
C GLN A 246 -61.58 17.31 -4.19
N ARG A 247 -61.95 16.43 -5.15
CA ARG A 247 -61.09 15.31 -5.57
C ARG A 247 -59.80 15.79 -6.24
N HIS A 248 -59.84 16.90 -6.99
CA HIS A 248 -58.62 17.48 -7.58
C HIS A 248 -57.67 18.01 -6.48
N LYS A 249 -58.22 18.65 -5.43
CA LYS A 249 -57.43 19.09 -4.26
C LYS A 249 -56.85 17.91 -3.48
N GLN A 250 -57.60 16.82 -3.30
CA GLN A 250 -57.13 15.60 -2.64
C GLN A 250 -55.93 14.97 -3.37
N TRP A 251 -55.96 14.89 -4.70
CA TRP A 251 -54.82 14.42 -5.49
C TRP A 251 -53.58 15.32 -5.36
N GLY A 252 -53.77 16.64 -5.28
CA GLY A 252 -52.69 17.59 -4.99
C GLY A 252 -52.06 17.33 -3.62
N TRP A 253 -52.88 17.19 -2.57
CA TRP A 253 -52.42 16.88 -1.22
C TRP A 253 -51.73 15.52 -1.13
N LEU A 254 -52.28 14.47 -1.76
CA LEU A 254 -51.67 13.14 -1.79
C LEU A 254 -50.28 13.17 -2.45
N THR A 255 -50.15 13.89 -3.57
CA THR A 255 -48.86 14.08 -4.24
C THR A 255 -47.88 14.83 -3.34
N ALA A 256 -48.32 15.91 -2.69
CA ALA A 256 -47.48 16.69 -1.78
C ALA A 256 -47.01 15.87 -0.57
N LEU A 257 -47.90 15.07 0.04
CA LEU A 257 -47.56 14.19 1.16
C LEU A 257 -46.60 13.07 0.76
N LEU A 258 -46.76 12.47 -0.42
CA LEU A 258 -45.82 11.47 -0.93
C LEU A 258 -44.44 12.06 -1.17
N VAL A 259 -44.36 13.23 -1.80
CA VAL A 259 -43.08 13.94 -1.99
C VAL A 259 -42.45 14.30 -0.65
N ALA A 260 -43.23 14.81 0.30
CA ALA A 260 -42.76 15.13 1.65
C ALA A 260 -42.25 13.87 2.38
N ASN A 261 -42.91 12.72 2.21
CA ASN A 261 -42.48 11.45 2.80
C ASN A 261 -41.13 10.97 2.24
N PHE A 262 -40.92 11.09 0.92
CA PHE A 262 -39.61 10.77 0.32
C PHE A 262 -38.49 11.67 0.87
N VAL A 263 -38.76 12.98 0.99
CA VAL A 263 -37.81 13.95 1.56
C VAL A 263 -37.54 13.65 3.04
N ALA A 264 -38.59 13.41 3.84
CA ALA A 264 -38.46 13.08 5.26
C ALA A 264 -37.68 11.78 5.48
N GLY A 265 -37.93 10.74 4.67
CA GLY A 265 -37.18 9.49 4.73
C GLY A 265 -35.68 9.69 4.45
N ASN A 266 -35.33 10.60 3.53
CA ASN A 266 -33.94 10.91 3.23
C ASN A 266 -33.26 11.62 4.42
N LEU A 267 -33.96 12.58 5.06
CA LEU A 267 -33.48 13.26 6.27
C LEU A 267 -33.31 12.29 7.45
N TRP A 268 -34.25 11.36 7.62
CA TRP A 268 -34.19 10.35 8.68
C TRP A 268 -33.03 9.36 8.48
N LEU A 269 -32.87 8.82 7.27
CA LEU A 269 -31.73 7.94 6.95
C LEU A 269 -30.38 8.65 7.10
N GLY A 270 -30.32 9.98 6.94
CA GLY A 270 -29.11 10.76 7.17
C GLY A 270 -28.50 10.57 8.57
N SER A 271 -29.33 10.26 9.58
CA SER A 271 -28.90 10.01 10.96
C SER A 271 -28.30 8.61 11.20
N ILE A 272 -28.48 7.68 10.27
CA ILE A 272 -28.09 6.28 10.40
C ILE A 272 -26.71 6.08 9.77
N GLY A 273 -25.66 5.98 10.59
CA GLY A 273 -24.26 5.87 10.12
C GLY A 273 -23.64 4.48 10.10
N TRP A 274 -24.39 3.42 10.47
CA TRP A 274 -23.82 2.08 10.68
C TRP A 274 -23.94 1.14 9.48
N LEU A 275 -24.81 1.43 8.50
CA LEU A 275 -25.08 0.54 7.37
C LEU A 275 -24.26 0.94 6.12
N ARG A 276 -22.94 0.83 6.25
CA ARG A 276 -21.95 1.08 5.20
C ARG A 276 -21.15 -0.19 4.93
N GLN A 277 -20.99 -0.53 3.66
CA GLN A 277 -20.18 -1.68 3.24
C GLN A 277 -19.04 -1.22 2.33
N ASP A 278 -17.80 -1.57 2.70
CA ASP A 278 -16.64 -1.43 1.84
C ASP A 278 -16.45 -2.70 1.01
N MET A 279 -16.54 -2.56 -0.31
CA MET A 279 -16.40 -3.65 -1.29
C MET A 279 -15.01 -3.67 -1.94
N THR A 280 -14.11 -2.74 -1.60
CA THR A 280 -12.76 -2.68 -2.19
C THR A 280 -11.95 -3.93 -1.85
N ALA A 281 -11.13 -4.38 -2.79
CA ALA A 281 -10.17 -5.43 -2.51
C ALA A 281 -9.10 -4.90 -1.54
N GLY A 282 -9.04 -5.50 -0.35
CA GLY A 282 -8.19 -5.05 0.76
C GLY A 282 -8.92 -4.22 1.83
N LYS A 283 -10.22 -3.93 1.66
CA LYS A 283 -11.03 -3.17 2.64
C LYS A 283 -10.41 -1.79 2.97
N LEU A 284 -10.05 -1.03 1.93
CA LEU A 284 -9.29 0.23 1.98
C LEU A 284 -9.98 1.36 2.77
N TYR A 285 -11.30 1.31 2.88
CA TYR A 285 -12.13 2.30 3.54
C TYR A 285 -12.79 1.74 4.80
N SER A 286 -12.20 0.70 5.39
CA SER A 286 -12.56 0.21 6.71
C SER A 286 -11.34 -0.17 7.54
N LEU A 287 -11.42 0.02 8.86
CA LEU A 287 -10.28 -0.28 9.73
C LEU A 287 -9.92 -1.76 9.72
N SER A 288 -8.61 -2.02 9.77
CA SER A 288 -8.04 -3.35 9.90
C SER A 288 -8.40 -4.05 11.19
N GLU A 289 -8.35 -5.38 11.17
CA GLU A 289 -8.57 -6.20 12.37
C GLU A 289 -7.49 -5.91 13.42
N ALA A 290 -6.25 -5.67 12.99
CA ALA A 290 -5.15 -5.25 13.84
C ALA A 290 -5.44 -3.91 14.54
N THR A 291 -5.89 -2.89 13.80
CA THR A 291 -6.30 -1.61 14.39
C THR A 291 -7.48 -1.81 15.35
N GLN A 292 -8.48 -2.62 14.99
CA GLN A 292 -9.60 -2.91 15.88
C GLN A 292 -9.17 -3.57 17.19
N GLN A 293 -8.24 -4.54 17.13
CA GLN A 293 -7.66 -5.18 18.31
C GLN A 293 -6.88 -4.17 19.16
N GLN A 294 -6.10 -3.29 18.53
CA GLN A 294 -5.37 -2.23 19.24
C GLN A 294 -6.32 -1.30 20.00
N LEU A 295 -7.42 -0.87 19.37
CA LEU A 295 -8.41 0.00 19.98
C LEU A 295 -9.13 -0.68 21.16
N GLN A 296 -9.28 -2.01 21.14
CA GLN A 296 -9.84 -2.78 22.25
C GLN A 296 -8.90 -2.88 23.47
N GLN A 297 -7.60 -2.66 23.28
CA GLN A 297 -6.60 -2.69 24.36
C GLN A 297 -6.42 -1.34 25.07
N LEU A 298 -7.05 -0.26 24.58
CA LEU A 298 -7.00 1.04 25.23
C LEU A 298 -7.65 0.98 26.62
N GLN A 299 -6.90 1.40 27.64
CA GLN A 299 -7.33 1.48 29.04
C GLN A 299 -7.91 2.86 29.40
N GLU A 300 -7.43 3.91 28.73
CA GLU A 300 -7.85 5.31 28.88
C GLU A 300 -8.40 5.88 27.58
N PRO A 301 -9.11 7.03 27.61
CA PRO A 301 -9.58 7.69 26.40
C PRO A 301 -8.40 8.21 25.58
N LEU A 302 -8.28 7.76 24.33
CA LEU A 302 -7.32 8.27 23.36
C LEU A 302 -7.89 9.53 22.69
N GLN A 303 -7.12 10.62 22.64
CA GLN A 303 -7.50 11.82 21.91
C GLN A 303 -6.77 11.91 20.58
N ILE A 304 -7.51 12.05 19.47
CA ILE A 304 -6.94 12.33 18.16
C ILE A 304 -7.42 13.70 17.67
N ARG A 305 -6.50 14.65 17.52
CA ARG A 305 -6.79 16.04 17.10
C ARG A 305 -6.25 16.28 15.70
N GLY A 306 -7.12 16.64 14.75
CA GLY A 306 -6.73 17.01 13.39
C GLY A 306 -6.70 18.52 13.19
N TYR A 307 -5.53 19.07 12.91
CA TYR A 307 -5.29 20.49 12.67
C TYR A 307 -5.29 20.76 11.16
N PHE A 308 -6.40 21.29 10.66
CA PHE A 308 -6.64 21.50 9.24
C PHE A 308 -7.14 22.92 8.96
N SER A 309 -6.42 23.67 8.13
CA SER A 309 -6.86 25.00 7.67
C SER A 309 -8.06 24.92 6.75
N ALA A 310 -9.06 25.79 6.94
CA ALA A 310 -10.20 25.92 6.01
C ALA A 310 -9.77 26.39 4.60
N LYS A 311 -8.74 27.24 4.51
CA LYS A 311 -8.11 27.64 3.25
C LYS A 311 -6.74 26.96 3.14
N THR A 312 -6.63 25.96 2.27
CA THR A 312 -5.40 25.18 2.05
C THR A 312 -5.10 25.06 0.55
N HIS A 313 -3.97 24.44 0.21
CA HIS A 313 -3.57 24.15 -1.17
C HIS A 313 -4.65 23.33 -1.90
N PRO A 314 -4.98 23.62 -3.19
CA PRO A 314 -6.02 22.90 -3.93
C PRO A 314 -5.74 21.39 -4.04
N LEU A 315 -4.48 20.98 -3.97
CA LEU A 315 -4.08 19.57 -3.94
C LEU A 315 -4.24 18.91 -2.56
N LEU A 316 -4.23 19.69 -1.46
CA LEU A 316 -4.43 19.17 -0.09
C LEU A 316 -5.90 19.17 0.33
N ALA A 317 -6.69 20.11 -0.20
CA ALA A 317 -8.11 20.24 0.14
C ALA A 317 -8.93 18.94 -0.04
N PRO A 318 -8.69 18.10 -1.07
CA PRO A 318 -9.39 16.83 -1.25
C PRO A 318 -8.98 15.74 -0.24
N LEU A 319 -7.84 15.89 0.44
CA LEU A 319 -7.31 14.89 1.38
C LEU A 319 -7.89 15.04 2.79
N VAL A 320 -8.23 16.27 3.19
CA VAL A 320 -8.80 16.56 4.52
C VAL A 320 -10.09 15.75 4.79
N PRO A 321 -11.10 15.70 3.89
CA PRO A 321 -12.30 14.90 4.11
C PRO A 321 -11.99 13.41 4.30
N GLN A 322 -11.02 12.87 3.55
CA GLN A 322 -10.64 11.46 3.65
C GLN A 322 -10.05 11.12 5.04
N ILE A 323 -9.17 11.97 5.58
CA ILE A 323 -8.65 11.80 6.95
C ILE A 323 -9.78 11.97 7.98
N ARG A 324 -10.66 12.96 7.80
CA ARG A 324 -11.80 13.16 8.72
C ARG A 324 -12.69 11.92 8.79
N ASP A 325 -12.97 11.31 7.65
CA ASP A 325 -13.80 10.11 7.58
C ASP A 325 -13.10 8.91 8.21
N LEU A 326 -11.79 8.74 7.98
CA LEU A 326 -10.98 7.72 8.65
C LEU A 326 -11.02 7.88 10.18
N LEU A 327 -10.75 9.09 10.69
CA LEU A 327 -10.74 9.34 12.14
C LEU A 327 -12.11 9.15 12.79
N LYS A 328 -13.19 9.54 12.11
CA LYS A 328 -14.55 9.23 12.59
C LYS A 328 -14.79 7.72 12.71
N GLU A 329 -14.20 6.92 11.84
CA GLU A 329 -14.28 5.46 11.93
C GLU A 329 -13.58 4.91 13.18
N TYR A 330 -12.41 5.44 13.54
CA TYR A 330 -11.73 5.14 14.81
C TYR A 330 -12.63 5.44 16.02
N ALA A 331 -13.28 6.60 16.03
CA ALA A 331 -14.21 7.00 17.10
C ALA A 331 -15.42 6.06 17.17
N GLN A 332 -16.01 5.70 16.03
CA GLN A 332 -17.20 4.85 15.97
C GLN A 332 -16.92 3.40 16.39
N LEU A 333 -15.79 2.82 15.97
CA LEU A 333 -15.41 1.44 16.28
C LEU A 333 -14.89 1.26 17.71
N SER A 334 -14.25 2.27 18.28
CA SER A 334 -13.73 2.24 19.65
C SER A 334 -14.80 2.32 20.75
N LYS A 335 -16.09 2.45 20.40
CA LYS A 335 -17.22 2.55 21.33
C LYS A 335 -17.03 3.62 22.42
N GLY A 336 -16.44 4.76 22.04
CA GLY A 336 -16.22 5.90 22.94
C GLY A 336 -14.87 5.94 23.65
N ARG A 337 -13.94 5.00 23.36
CA ARG A 337 -12.55 5.09 23.86
C ARG A 337 -11.64 6.00 23.04
N VAL A 338 -12.07 6.43 21.85
CA VAL A 338 -11.35 7.41 21.03
C VAL A 338 -12.20 8.66 20.85
N GLU A 339 -11.66 9.79 21.25
CA GLU A 339 -12.24 11.11 21.03
C GLU A 339 -11.53 11.80 19.86
N VAL A 340 -12.30 12.30 18.89
CA VAL A 340 -11.75 12.96 17.70
C VAL A 340 -12.21 14.40 17.66
N ALA A 341 -11.26 15.33 17.48
CA ALA A 341 -11.53 16.75 17.32
C ALA A 341 -10.88 17.30 16.05
N PHE A 342 -11.59 18.16 15.33
CA PHE A 342 -11.06 18.86 14.14
C PHE A 342 -10.94 20.35 14.45
N ILE A 343 -9.72 20.85 14.39
CA ILE A 343 -9.36 22.20 14.82
C ILE A 343 -8.81 22.95 13.61
N ASP A 344 -9.24 24.19 13.42
CA ASP A 344 -8.65 25.12 12.46
C ASP A 344 -7.94 26.23 13.27
N PRO A 345 -6.60 26.15 13.41
CA PRO A 345 -5.83 27.14 14.18
C PRO A 345 -6.07 28.58 13.73
N GLN A 346 -6.34 28.81 12.45
CA GLN A 346 -6.49 30.15 11.89
C GLN A 346 -7.78 30.86 12.34
N ARG A 347 -8.71 30.14 12.98
CA ARG A 347 -9.96 30.73 13.49
C ARG A 347 -9.80 31.44 14.83
N SER A 348 -8.78 31.11 15.61
CA SER A 348 -8.59 31.63 16.97
C SER A 348 -7.10 31.69 17.34
N PRO A 349 -6.56 32.87 17.73
CA PRO A 349 -5.18 32.99 18.20
C PRO A 349 -4.84 32.05 19.36
N ALA A 350 -5.80 31.74 20.24
CA ALA A 350 -5.57 30.84 21.38
C ALA A 350 -5.36 29.38 20.94
N LEU A 351 -6.07 28.92 19.89
CA LEU A 351 -5.90 27.55 19.36
C LEU A 351 -4.60 27.41 18.58
N GLU A 352 -4.18 28.49 17.90
CA GLU A 352 -2.88 28.57 17.23
C GLU A 352 -1.73 28.53 18.24
N GLU A 353 -1.84 29.28 19.35
CA GLU A 353 -0.84 29.26 20.42
C GLU A 353 -0.78 27.90 21.14
N GLU A 354 -1.92 27.26 21.42
CA GLU A 354 -1.95 25.88 21.97
C GLU A 354 -1.25 24.89 21.03
N ALA A 355 -1.57 24.93 19.72
CA ALA A 355 -0.98 24.04 18.73
C ALA A 355 0.54 24.23 18.61
N ALA A 356 1.02 25.47 18.62
CA ALA A 356 2.43 25.79 18.51
C ALA A 356 3.21 25.49 19.79
N SER A 357 2.69 25.85 20.97
CA SER A 357 3.39 25.69 22.26
C SER A 357 3.38 24.26 22.78
N ARG A 358 2.24 23.57 22.70
CA ARG A 358 2.07 22.23 23.27
C ARG A 358 2.54 21.12 22.34
N TYR A 359 2.27 21.27 21.04
CA TYR A 359 2.50 20.20 20.05
C TYR A 359 3.52 20.55 18.96
N GLY A 360 4.06 21.78 18.95
CA GLY A 360 5.04 22.21 17.96
C GLY A 360 4.49 22.23 16.53
N ILE A 361 3.19 22.54 16.37
CA ILE A 361 2.51 22.63 15.08
C ILE A 361 2.60 24.07 14.58
N ARG A 362 3.10 24.25 13.36
CA ARG A 362 3.30 25.55 12.72
C ARG A 362 2.77 25.51 11.29
N PRO A 363 2.32 26.64 10.73
CA PRO A 363 1.76 26.64 9.39
C PRO A 363 2.88 26.46 8.37
N VAL A 364 2.61 25.67 7.34
CA VAL A 364 3.56 25.42 6.24
C VAL A 364 3.20 26.32 5.05
N PRO A 365 4.16 27.08 4.49
CA PRO A 365 3.92 27.93 3.33
C PRO A 365 3.88 27.08 2.04
N PHE A 366 2.72 27.02 1.38
CA PHE A 366 2.56 26.39 0.08
C PHE A 366 2.49 27.44 -1.03
N GLN A 367 3.30 27.28 -2.07
CA GLN A 367 3.23 28.14 -3.26
C GLN A 367 2.08 27.69 -4.16
N MET A 368 1.14 28.59 -4.46
CA MET A 368 0.11 28.39 -5.46
C MET A 368 0.41 29.24 -6.69
N ALA A 369 0.58 28.60 -7.85
CA ALA A 369 0.55 29.29 -9.13
C ALA A 369 -0.89 29.25 -9.68
N SER A 370 -1.61 30.36 -9.62
CA SER A 370 -2.83 30.53 -10.42
C SER A 370 -2.47 31.10 -11.80
N ARG A 371 -3.36 30.94 -12.78
CA ARG A 371 -3.20 31.50 -14.14
C ARG A 371 -2.92 33.02 -14.20
N HIS A 372 -3.06 33.75 -13.10
CA HIS A 372 -2.87 35.21 -13.03
C HIS A 372 -1.96 35.69 -11.89
N GLN A 373 -1.61 34.85 -10.91
CA GLN A 373 -0.78 35.25 -9.77
C GLN A 373 -0.18 34.04 -9.04
N ALA A 374 1.10 34.13 -8.68
CA ALA A 374 1.72 33.25 -7.69
C ALA A 374 1.45 33.80 -6.28
N SER A 375 0.77 33.06 -5.41
CA SER A 375 0.51 33.43 -4.02
C SER A 375 1.00 32.34 -3.07
N VAL A 376 1.51 32.72 -1.90
CA VAL A 376 1.88 31.77 -0.85
C VAL A 376 0.71 31.66 0.12
N VAL A 377 0.24 30.44 0.37
CA VAL A 377 -0.81 30.15 1.35
C VAL A 377 -0.23 29.31 2.47
N ASN A 378 -0.27 29.87 3.68
CA ASN A 378 0.13 29.20 4.91
C ASN A 378 -1.02 28.29 5.35
N ALA A 379 -0.78 26.97 5.42
CA ALA A 379 -1.80 26.01 5.80
C ALA A 379 -1.28 25.00 6.84
N TYR A 380 -2.20 24.53 7.68
CA TYR A 380 -2.00 23.46 8.66
C TYR A 380 -2.54 22.14 8.09
N PHE A 381 -1.76 21.06 8.23
CA PHE A 381 -2.13 19.72 7.82
C PHE A 381 -1.41 18.71 8.72
N ASP A 382 -1.86 18.62 9.97
CA ASP A 382 -1.20 17.84 11.01
C ASP A 382 -2.23 17.07 11.85
N LEU A 383 -1.85 15.91 12.37
CA LEU A 383 -2.60 15.14 13.36
C LEU A 383 -1.79 15.02 14.65
N VAL A 384 -2.48 15.02 15.78
CA VAL A 384 -1.91 14.68 17.09
C VAL A 384 -2.67 13.50 17.65
N VAL A 385 -1.92 12.45 18.00
CA VAL A 385 -2.42 11.30 18.75
C VAL A 385 -1.90 11.43 20.18
N ALA A 386 -2.79 11.54 21.15
CA ALA A 386 -2.46 11.73 22.56
C ALA A 386 -3.15 10.68 23.44
N TYR A 387 -2.40 10.13 24.39
CA TYR A 387 -2.84 9.13 25.35
C TYR A 387 -2.23 9.45 26.72
N GLY A 388 -3.07 9.85 27.69
CA GLY A 388 -2.59 10.39 28.96
C GLY A 388 -1.77 11.67 28.75
N ASP A 389 -0.52 11.67 29.24
CA ASP A 389 0.46 12.75 29.10
C ASP A 389 1.36 12.61 27.86
N GLN A 390 1.35 11.45 27.21
CA GLN A 390 2.16 11.16 26.02
C GLN A 390 1.44 11.58 24.75
N PHE A 391 2.18 12.11 23.77
CA PHE A 391 1.63 12.47 22.47
C PHE A 391 2.63 12.23 21.33
N GLN A 392 2.09 12.04 20.14
CA GLN A 392 2.84 11.95 18.89
C GLN A 392 2.20 12.87 17.85
N LYS A 393 3.02 13.70 17.20
CA LYS A 393 2.62 14.51 16.04
C LYS A 393 2.86 13.73 14.75
N LEU A 394 1.89 13.80 13.84
CA LEU A 394 1.98 13.38 12.45
C LEU A 394 1.78 14.62 11.58
N SER A 395 2.76 14.92 10.74
CA SER A 395 2.77 16.07 9.86
C SER A 395 2.39 15.71 8.43
N TYR A 396 2.34 16.69 7.54
CA TYR A 396 1.98 16.45 6.15
C TYR A 396 2.93 15.43 5.47
N THR A 397 4.23 15.41 5.79
CA THR A 397 5.19 14.44 5.23
C THR A 397 4.88 13.00 5.63
N ASP A 398 4.26 12.80 6.79
CA ASP A 398 3.88 11.48 7.29
C ASP A 398 2.56 10.99 6.65
N LEU A 399 1.71 11.93 6.22
CA LEU A 399 0.33 11.67 5.82
C LEU A 399 0.11 11.71 4.31
N ILE A 400 0.94 12.44 3.55
CA ILE A 400 0.76 12.64 2.11
C ILE A 400 1.94 12.12 1.30
N GLU A 401 1.65 11.74 0.07
CA GLU A 401 2.64 11.41 -0.95
C GLU A 401 2.40 12.28 -2.19
N ILE A 402 3.48 12.73 -2.82
CA ILE A 402 3.44 13.58 -4.02
C ILE A 402 3.89 12.76 -5.22
N LYS A 403 3.04 12.69 -6.23
CA LYS A 403 3.27 12.02 -7.51
C LYS A 403 3.43 13.06 -8.61
N SER A 404 4.39 12.87 -9.51
CA SER A 404 4.50 13.68 -10.73
C SER A 404 3.90 12.92 -11.91
N GLY A 405 2.74 13.36 -12.41
CA GLY A 405 2.16 12.77 -13.62
C GLY A 405 3.05 13.02 -14.85
N ALA A 406 2.87 12.21 -15.89
CA ALA A 406 3.55 12.38 -17.19
C ALA A 406 3.35 13.79 -17.81
N SER A 407 2.33 14.53 -17.37
CA SER A 407 2.02 15.91 -17.77
C SER A 407 2.72 17.01 -16.95
N ARG A 408 3.63 16.66 -16.01
CA ARG A 408 4.22 17.59 -15.00
C ARG A 408 3.23 18.19 -14.00
N GLU A 409 1.96 17.78 -14.01
CA GLU A 409 1.03 18.12 -12.93
C GLU A 409 1.32 17.25 -11.70
N LEU A 410 1.49 17.90 -10.55
CA LEU A 410 1.69 17.22 -9.27
C LEU A 410 0.34 16.73 -8.75
N GLU A 411 0.21 15.42 -8.54
CA GLU A 411 -0.91 14.82 -7.84
C GLU A 411 -0.51 14.54 -6.39
N VAL A 412 -1.31 14.97 -5.42
CA VAL A 412 -1.04 14.70 -3.99
C VAL A 412 -2.11 13.74 -3.48
N MET A 413 -1.68 12.65 -2.85
CA MET A 413 -2.55 11.62 -2.30
C MET A 413 -2.19 11.36 -0.83
N LEU A 414 -3.03 10.64 -0.10
CA LEU A 414 -2.65 10.14 1.23
C LEU A 414 -1.66 8.97 1.07
N LYS A 415 -0.62 8.93 1.93
CA LYS A 415 0.31 7.80 2.10
C LYS A 415 -0.46 6.67 2.81
N ASN A 416 -0.04 6.18 3.97
CA ASN A 416 -0.81 5.18 4.73
C ASN A 416 -1.29 5.75 6.08
N PRO A 417 -2.36 6.57 6.10
CA PRO A 417 -2.79 7.26 7.31
C PRO A 417 -3.25 6.30 8.41
N GLU A 418 -3.87 5.15 8.08
CA GLU A 418 -4.25 4.15 9.11
C GLU A 418 -3.03 3.58 9.83
N TYR A 419 -1.99 3.22 9.07
CA TYR A 419 -0.72 2.76 9.62
C TYR A 419 -0.08 3.84 10.49
N ALA A 420 0.09 5.06 9.96
CA ALA A 420 0.72 6.16 10.70
C ALA A 420 -0.02 6.45 12.01
N ILE A 421 -1.37 6.46 11.99
CA ILE A 421 -2.19 6.69 13.17
C ILE A 421 -2.10 5.51 14.15
N THR A 422 -2.31 4.26 13.70
CA THR A 422 -2.28 3.07 14.57
C THR A 422 -0.91 2.88 15.21
N GLN A 423 0.16 3.08 14.44
CA GLN A 423 1.52 3.04 14.95
C GLN A 423 1.76 4.15 15.99
N SER A 424 1.27 5.36 15.74
CA SER A 424 1.36 6.44 16.72
C SER A 424 0.61 6.11 18.00
N ILE A 425 -0.57 5.50 17.90
CA ILE A 425 -1.35 5.01 19.05
C ILE A 425 -0.53 4.01 19.86
N ARG A 426 0.10 3.03 19.20
CA ARG A 426 0.98 2.06 19.87
C ARG A 426 2.13 2.75 20.59
N LYS A 427 2.84 3.67 19.92
CA LYS A 427 3.97 4.41 20.51
C LYS A 427 3.56 5.15 21.78
N VAL A 428 2.47 5.92 21.75
CA VAL A 428 2.03 6.69 22.93
C VAL A 428 1.46 5.80 24.04
N GLN A 429 0.75 4.73 23.69
CA GLN A 429 0.24 3.77 24.66
C GLN A 429 1.39 3.05 25.39
N HIS A 430 2.45 2.67 24.67
CA HIS A 430 3.63 2.05 25.27
C HIS A 430 4.44 3.04 26.11
N ALA A 431 4.64 4.27 25.64
CA ALA A 431 5.28 5.31 26.42
C ALA A 431 4.55 5.53 27.75
N TYR A 432 3.21 5.52 27.72
CA TYR A 432 2.38 5.63 28.92
C TYR A 432 2.49 4.41 29.85
N GLN A 433 2.47 3.18 29.30
CA GLN A 433 2.56 1.95 30.08
C GLN A 433 3.94 1.70 30.69
N SER A 434 5.00 2.13 30.02
CA SER A 434 6.36 1.78 30.41
C SER A 434 6.90 2.65 31.53
N GLY A 435 6.46 3.91 31.69
CA GLY A 435 6.85 4.78 32.81
C GLY A 435 8.37 4.92 33.05
N GLY A 436 9.23 4.43 32.13
CA GLY A 436 10.67 4.26 32.29
C GLY A 436 11.18 2.91 32.88
N ASN A 437 10.32 1.97 33.31
CA ASN A 437 10.73 0.68 33.89
C ASN A 437 10.57 -0.51 32.90
N PRO A 438 11.66 -1.15 32.43
CA PRO A 438 11.59 -2.23 31.43
C PRO A 438 10.89 -3.51 31.93
N PHE A 439 10.74 -3.67 33.25
CA PHE A 439 10.11 -4.86 33.85
C PHE A 439 8.58 -4.76 33.96
N GLU A 440 8.00 -3.56 33.87
CA GLU A 440 6.55 -3.38 34.03
C GLU A 440 5.75 -4.02 32.89
N GLY A 441 6.30 -4.01 31.67
CA GLY A 441 5.71 -4.63 30.48
C GLY A 441 5.82 -6.16 30.40
N LEU A 442 6.55 -6.81 31.31
CA LEU A 442 6.66 -8.28 31.31
C LEU A 442 5.38 -8.93 31.84
N ALA A 443 4.82 -9.86 31.06
CA ALA A 443 3.67 -10.67 31.47
C ALA A 443 4.02 -11.71 32.55
N HIS A 444 5.27 -12.19 32.58
CA HIS A 444 5.77 -13.20 33.50
C HIS A 444 7.15 -12.81 34.07
N PRO A 445 7.54 -13.33 35.26
CA PRO A 445 8.88 -13.12 35.80
C PRO A 445 9.96 -13.75 34.89
N VAL A 446 11.10 -13.06 34.76
CA VAL A 446 12.27 -13.53 34.01
C VAL A 446 13.39 -13.90 34.97
N THR A 447 14.11 -14.98 34.68
CA THR A 447 15.26 -15.45 35.48
C THR A 447 16.55 -15.29 34.69
N PHE A 448 17.46 -14.44 35.19
CA PHE A 448 18.84 -14.36 34.74
C PHE A 448 19.67 -15.50 35.35
N THR A 449 20.36 -16.25 34.49
CA THR A 449 21.28 -17.32 34.88
C THR A 449 22.69 -17.00 34.37
N GLY A 450 23.62 -16.75 35.29
CA GLY A 450 25.03 -16.63 34.97
C GLY A 450 25.74 -17.99 35.09
N TYR A 451 26.36 -18.45 34.00
CA TYR A 451 27.15 -19.67 33.96
C TYR A 451 28.64 -19.31 34.07
N LEU A 452 29.20 -19.46 35.27
CA LEU A 452 30.54 -18.98 35.64
C LEU A 452 31.34 -20.11 36.30
N SER A 453 32.57 -20.36 35.84
CA SER A 453 33.47 -21.34 36.49
C SER A 453 34.46 -20.68 37.44
N GLN A 454 34.82 -21.35 38.54
CA GLN A 454 35.94 -20.92 39.39
C GLN A 454 37.15 -21.87 39.27
N PRO A 455 38.40 -21.35 39.18
CA PRO A 455 38.80 -19.94 39.16
C PRO A 455 38.61 -19.25 37.79
N LEU A 456 38.42 -17.92 37.79
CA LEU A 456 38.32 -17.10 36.57
C LEU A 456 39.69 -16.48 36.21
N PRO A 457 40.02 -16.28 34.92
CA PRO A 457 41.26 -15.61 34.51
C PRO A 457 41.37 -14.16 34.99
N ALA A 458 42.62 -13.68 35.17
CA ALA A 458 42.93 -12.30 35.56
C ALA A 458 42.38 -11.31 34.52
N GLY A 459 41.29 -10.60 34.88
CA GLY A 459 40.56 -9.69 34.00
C GLY A 459 39.05 -9.96 33.98
N VAL A 460 38.66 -11.24 34.06
CA VAL A 460 37.24 -11.66 34.13
C VAL A 460 36.68 -11.53 35.55
N GLU A 461 37.52 -11.61 36.58
CA GLU A 461 37.13 -11.36 37.98
C GLU A 461 36.60 -9.92 38.18
N LYS A 462 37.24 -8.92 37.56
CA LYS A 462 36.75 -7.53 37.58
C LYS A 462 35.39 -7.40 36.88
N LEU A 463 35.19 -8.15 35.79
CA LEU A 463 33.93 -8.20 35.06
C LEU A 463 32.82 -8.83 35.91
N GLN A 464 33.12 -9.89 36.67
CA GLN A 464 32.16 -10.50 37.60
C GLN A 464 31.68 -9.48 38.66
N GLY A 465 32.57 -8.66 39.21
CA GLY A 465 32.19 -7.60 40.15
C GLY A 465 31.30 -6.52 39.52
N ALA A 466 31.59 -6.12 38.28
CA ALA A 466 30.76 -5.20 37.51
C ALA A 466 29.38 -5.79 37.19
N LEU A 467 29.34 -7.09 36.83
CA LEU A 467 28.10 -7.84 36.57
C LEU A 467 27.23 -7.93 37.81
N GLN A 468 27.81 -8.29 38.96
CA GLN A 468 27.07 -8.37 40.23
C GLN A 468 26.45 -7.01 40.58
N SER A 469 27.23 -5.93 40.46
CA SER A 469 26.75 -4.56 40.72
C SER A 469 25.63 -4.14 39.78
N ALA A 470 25.64 -4.57 38.51
CA ALA A 470 24.57 -4.32 37.56
C ALA A 470 23.31 -5.13 37.88
N LEU A 471 23.46 -6.40 38.26
CA LEU A 471 22.34 -7.29 38.61
C LEU A 471 21.63 -6.87 39.89
N ASP A 472 22.35 -6.35 40.89
CA ASP A 472 21.76 -5.84 42.13
C ASP A 472 20.84 -4.63 41.86
N GLU A 473 21.26 -3.71 40.98
CA GLU A 473 20.41 -2.58 40.55
C GLU A 473 19.17 -3.05 39.77
N LEU A 474 19.34 -4.00 38.85
CA LEU A 474 18.23 -4.52 38.04
C LEU A 474 17.23 -5.32 38.89
N THR A 475 17.69 -6.03 39.90
CA THR A 475 16.84 -6.74 40.85
C THR A 475 16.02 -5.77 41.70
N ALA A 476 16.60 -4.63 42.11
CA ALA A 476 15.89 -3.57 42.81
C ALA A 476 14.79 -2.93 41.94
N GLN A 477 15.02 -2.78 40.64
CA GLN A 477 14.05 -2.23 39.68
C GLN A 477 12.95 -3.23 39.30
N GLY A 478 13.30 -4.50 39.07
CA GLY A 478 12.38 -5.56 38.61
C GLY A 478 11.54 -6.21 39.71
N LYS A 479 11.94 -6.11 40.98
CA LYS A 479 11.27 -6.75 42.14
C LYS A 479 10.96 -8.23 41.87
N GLU A 480 9.72 -8.68 42.05
CA GLU A 480 9.32 -10.09 41.84
C GLU A 480 9.38 -10.56 40.39
N LYS A 481 9.51 -9.63 39.42
CA LYS A 481 9.57 -9.95 37.99
C LYS A 481 10.98 -10.25 37.47
N PHE A 482 12.04 -10.06 38.26
CA PHE A 482 13.41 -10.36 37.85
C PHE A 482 14.13 -11.18 38.93
N LYS A 483 14.57 -12.39 38.58
CA LYS A 483 15.30 -13.30 39.47
C LYS A 483 16.70 -13.53 38.95
N VAL A 484 17.67 -13.69 39.86
CA VAL A 484 19.08 -13.91 39.51
C VAL A 484 19.55 -15.22 40.13
N GLN A 485 20.22 -16.06 39.34
CA GLN A 485 20.87 -17.28 39.80
C GLN A 485 22.23 -17.47 39.10
N PHE A 486 23.16 -18.15 39.77
CA PHE A 486 24.45 -18.53 39.21
C PHE A 486 24.64 -20.04 39.28
N LYS A 487 25.23 -20.61 38.23
CA LYS A 487 25.55 -22.05 38.13
C LYS A 487 26.99 -22.21 37.62
N ASP A 488 27.70 -23.22 38.11
CA ASP A 488 29.09 -23.51 37.69
C ASP A 488 29.14 -24.78 36.82
N PRO A 489 29.29 -24.65 35.49
CA PRO A 489 29.41 -25.80 34.59
C PRO A 489 30.76 -26.52 34.70
N GLY A 490 31.79 -25.89 35.28
CA GLY A 490 33.09 -26.50 35.49
C GLY A 490 33.05 -27.61 36.55
N GLN A 491 32.09 -27.57 37.46
CA GLN A 491 31.90 -28.56 38.53
C GLN A 491 30.77 -29.57 38.24
N ASP A 492 29.92 -29.31 37.24
CA ASP A 492 28.80 -30.17 36.85
C ASP A 492 28.90 -30.58 35.36
N PRO A 493 29.43 -31.80 35.07
CA PRO A 493 29.56 -32.30 33.71
C PRO A 493 28.22 -32.51 32.98
N ALA A 494 27.14 -32.77 33.72
CA ALA A 494 25.82 -32.94 33.13
C ALA A 494 25.27 -31.59 32.65
N LEU A 495 25.47 -30.53 33.45
CA LEU A 495 25.15 -29.16 33.08
C LEU A 495 25.98 -28.69 31.87
N ALA A 496 27.28 -28.98 31.83
CA ALA A 496 28.13 -28.63 30.69
C ALA A 496 27.65 -29.31 29.39
N LYS A 497 27.23 -30.58 29.47
CA LYS A 497 26.67 -31.31 28.32
C LYS A 497 25.32 -30.72 27.88
N GLN A 498 24.47 -30.34 28.83
CA GLN A 498 23.20 -29.68 28.56
C GLN A 498 23.42 -28.32 27.88
N LEU A 499 24.31 -27.48 28.41
CA LEU A 499 24.63 -26.17 27.84
C LEU A 499 25.16 -26.26 26.40
N LYS A 500 25.97 -27.28 26.11
CA LYS A 500 26.43 -27.56 24.76
C LYS A 500 25.28 -27.99 23.83
N GLN A 501 24.33 -28.77 24.33
CA GLN A 501 23.20 -29.26 23.52
C GLN A 501 22.15 -28.19 23.25
N ASP A 502 21.83 -27.38 24.27
CA ASP A 502 20.76 -26.39 24.25
C ASP A 502 21.24 -25.08 23.61
N TYR A 503 22.46 -24.62 23.94
CA TYR A 503 22.97 -23.30 23.56
C TYR A 503 24.29 -23.32 22.76
N GLY A 504 24.92 -24.48 22.58
CA GLY A 504 26.19 -24.57 21.85
C GLY A 504 27.38 -24.00 22.62
N PHE A 505 27.24 -23.81 23.93
CA PHE A 505 28.30 -23.24 24.76
C PHE A 505 29.44 -24.25 25.00
N LYS A 506 30.67 -23.75 24.92
CA LYS A 506 31.90 -24.48 25.22
C LYS A 506 32.76 -23.69 26.22
N PRO A 507 33.68 -24.34 26.94
CA PRO A 507 34.68 -23.60 27.72
C PRO A 507 35.44 -22.63 26.81
N GLN A 508 35.55 -21.38 27.24
CA GLN A 508 36.29 -20.32 26.55
C GLN A 508 37.74 -20.30 27.01
N ILE A 509 38.60 -19.67 26.20
CA ILE A 509 40.01 -19.48 26.50
C ILE A 509 40.31 -17.98 26.41
N ALA A 510 41.02 -17.44 27.40
CA ALA A 510 41.30 -16.01 27.50
C ALA A 510 42.58 -15.60 26.73
N SER A 511 43.50 -16.53 26.55
CA SER A 511 44.77 -16.31 25.84
C SER A 511 45.28 -17.62 25.23
N LEU A 512 45.87 -17.55 24.04
CA LEU A 512 46.57 -18.68 23.42
C LEU A 512 47.82 -19.09 24.21
N LEU A 513 48.39 -18.17 25.00
CA LEU A 513 49.60 -18.40 25.81
C LEU A 513 49.31 -19.04 27.17
N ASP A 514 48.09 -18.91 27.70
CA ASP A 514 47.63 -19.54 28.94
C ASP A 514 46.21 -20.12 28.75
N PRO A 515 46.10 -21.36 28.21
CA PRO A 515 44.84 -21.92 27.75
C PRO A 515 44.02 -22.53 28.90
N GLN A 516 43.84 -21.81 30.01
CA GLN A 516 42.93 -22.24 31.07
C GLN A 516 41.47 -22.11 30.59
N PRO A 517 40.74 -23.23 30.45
CA PRO A 517 39.35 -23.19 30.00
C PRO A 517 38.46 -22.65 31.13
N PHE A 518 37.62 -21.66 30.82
CA PHE A 518 36.68 -21.08 31.77
C PHE A 518 35.29 -20.90 31.13
N TRP A 519 34.25 -20.84 31.96
CA TRP A 519 32.89 -20.57 31.53
C TRP A 519 32.51 -19.13 31.92
N PHE A 520 32.03 -18.37 30.95
CA PHE A 520 31.42 -17.06 31.18
C PHE A 520 30.29 -16.84 30.17
N TYR A 521 29.10 -17.29 30.52
CA TYR A 521 27.89 -17.12 29.70
C TYR A 521 26.76 -16.55 30.54
N MET A 522 25.90 -15.75 29.91
CA MET A 522 24.74 -15.13 30.53
C MET A 522 23.51 -15.54 29.73
N VAL A 523 22.46 -16.01 30.40
CA VAL A 523 21.21 -16.43 29.75
C VAL A 523 20.03 -15.88 30.53
N LEU A 524 19.02 -15.36 29.82
CA LEU A 524 17.72 -15.03 30.39
C LEU A 524 16.71 -16.10 30.04
N THR A 525 15.91 -16.52 31.01
CA THR A 525 14.88 -17.57 30.83
C THR A 525 13.52 -17.04 31.28
N GLY A 526 12.51 -17.28 30.46
CA GLY A 526 11.11 -16.90 30.71
C GLY A 526 10.27 -18.09 31.16
N ASN A 527 8.98 -18.07 30.80
CA ASN A 527 8.05 -19.19 31.04
C ASN A 527 8.20 -20.29 29.97
N ASP A 528 8.56 -19.91 28.75
CA ASP A 528 8.99 -20.85 27.71
C ASP A 528 10.43 -21.31 28.03
N SER A 529 10.68 -22.60 27.86
CA SER A 529 11.93 -23.28 28.26
C SER A 529 13.17 -22.85 27.47
N ASP A 530 13.02 -22.01 26.45
CA ASP A 530 14.10 -21.57 25.57
C ASP A 530 14.75 -20.32 26.16
N GLY A 531 15.98 -20.46 26.66
CA GLY A 531 16.76 -19.34 27.18
C GLY A 531 17.35 -18.47 26.06
N ILE A 532 17.40 -17.16 26.29
CA ILE A 532 18.03 -16.20 25.38
C ILE A 532 19.45 -15.89 25.88
N PRO A 533 20.50 -16.22 25.11
CA PRO A 533 21.86 -15.80 25.43
C PRO A 533 21.97 -14.27 25.46
N VAL A 534 22.61 -13.74 26.50
CA VAL A 534 22.89 -12.32 26.65
C VAL A 534 24.34 -12.08 26.19
N PRO A 535 24.57 -11.29 25.12
CA PRO A 535 25.91 -11.05 24.61
C PRO A 535 26.74 -10.21 25.59
N LEU A 536 28.05 -10.20 25.40
CA LEU A 536 28.92 -9.26 26.10
C LEU A 536 28.90 -7.89 25.38
N PRO A 537 28.90 -6.77 26.12
CA PRO A 537 29.06 -5.46 25.54
C PRO A 537 30.49 -5.24 25.02
N GLU A 538 30.65 -4.36 24.02
CA GLU A 538 31.98 -3.91 23.55
C GLU A 538 32.79 -3.27 24.68
N GLU A 539 32.11 -2.50 25.54
CA GLU A 539 32.65 -1.94 26.78
C GLU A 539 32.27 -2.83 27.97
N LEU A 540 33.27 -3.54 28.51
CA LEU A 540 33.15 -4.45 29.65
C LEU A 540 32.98 -3.72 31.01
N THR A 541 32.11 -2.72 31.04
CA THR A 541 31.80 -1.87 32.21
C THR A 541 30.47 -2.27 32.84
N LYS A 542 30.19 -1.78 34.06
CA LYS A 542 28.89 -1.98 34.73
C LYS A 542 27.75 -1.46 33.86
N GLU A 543 27.91 -0.28 33.28
CA GLU A 543 26.93 0.39 32.43
C GLU A 543 26.71 -0.37 31.12
N GLY A 544 27.77 -0.89 30.50
CA GLY A 544 27.68 -1.73 29.30
C GLY A 544 26.92 -3.03 29.57
N LEU A 545 27.24 -3.72 30.67
CA LEU A 545 26.56 -4.95 31.07
C LEU A 545 25.09 -4.71 31.41
N LYS A 546 24.81 -3.66 32.19
CA LYS A 546 23.45 -3.25 32.52
C LYS A 546 22.62 -2.99 31.27
N ARG A 547 23.14 -2.20 30.33
CA ARG A 547 22.47 -1.92 29.03
C ARG A 547 22.19 -3.20 28.25
N THR A 548 23.09 -4.15 28.27
CA THR A 548 22.95 -5.40 27.51
C THR A 548 21.90 -6.32 28.13
N ILE A 549 21.86 -6.40 29.46
CA ILE A 549 20.82 -7.15 30.18
C ILE A 549 19.46 -6.47 30.03
N GLU A 550 19.38 -5.15 30.16
CA GLU A 550 18.15 -4.38 29.93
C GLU A 550 17.62 -4.59 28.50
N ALA A 551 18.49 -4.52 27.49
CA ALA A 551 18.13 -4.79 26.11
C ALA A 551 17.59 -6.23 25.94
N ALA A 552 18.24 -7.22 26.54
CA ALA A 552 17.79 -8.60 26.47
C ALA A 552 16.45 -8.84 27.21
N VAL A 553 16.20 -8.16 28.33
CA VAL A 553 14.90 -8.16 29.01
C VAL A 553 13.82 -7.49 28.15
N GLN A 554 14.14 -6.34 27.54
CA GLN A 554 13.22 -5.63 26.64
C GLN A 554 12.87 -6.46 25.39
N ARG A 555 13.77 -7.33 24.91
CA ARG A 555 13.46 -8.29 23.82
C ARG A 555 12.37 -9.29 24.20
N MET A 556 12.33 -9.70 25.46
CA MET A 556 11.31 -10.62 26.00
C MET A 556 9.96 -9.92 26.29
N ALA A 557 9.95 -8.59 26.40
CA ALA A 557 8.73 -7.81 26.60
C ALA A 557 8.04 -7.51 25.25
N PRO A 558 6.71 -7.76 25.12
CA PRO A 558 5.99 -7.43 23.90
C PRO A 558 5.91 -5.91 23.68
N GLY A 559 6.25 -5.44 22.48
CA GLY A 559 5.96 -4.07 22.02
C GLY A 559 7.04 -2.99 22.20
N PHE A 560 8.29 -3.32 22.57
CA PHE A 560 9.39 -2.34 22.62
C PHE A 560 9.87 -1.89 21.23
N LEU A 561 10.30 -0.62 21.08
CA LEU A 561 10.88 -0.09 19.84
C LEU A 561 12.18 -0.84 19.52
N LYS A 562 12.19 -1.50 18.37
CA LYS A 562 13.29 -2.40 17.99
C LYS A 562 14.43 -1.62 17.37
N ASN A 563 15.67 -2.06 17.63
CA ASN A 563 16.88 -1.45 17.10
C ASN A 563 17.42 -2.26 15.93
N ILE A 564 17.69 -1.58 14.81
CA ILE A 564 18.28 -2.19 13.63
C ILE A 564 19.69 -1.66 13.46
N THR A 565 20.64 -2.57 13.25
CA THR A 565 21.98 -2.20 12.81
C THR A 565 22.09 -2.40 11.31
N LEU A 566 22.48 -1.33 10.63
CA LEU A 566 22.71 -1.31 9.20
C LEU A 566 24.22 -1.28 8.93
N THR A 567 24.69 -2.25 8.14
CA THR A 567 26.04 -2.36 7.63
C THR A 567 26.00 -2.22 6.12
N THR A 568 26.78 -1.27 5.59
CA THR A 568 26.84 -0.90 4.17
C THR A 568 28.30 -0.74 3.76
N ALA A 569 28.57 -0.70 2.45
CA ALA A 569 29.89 -0.33 1.94
C ALA A 569 30.39 1.00 2.52
N THR A 570 31.69 1.10 2.79
CA THR A 570 32.28 2.30 3.38
C THR A 570 32.50 3.35 2.29
N PRO A 571 32.01 4.59 2.43
CA PRO A 571 32.25 5.62 1.42
C PRO A 571 33.75 5.86 1.24
N ALA A 572 34.23 5.88 -0.01
CA ALA A 572 35.64 6.18 -0.27
C ALA A 572 35.97 7.60 0.24
N PRO A 573 37.05 7.77 1.04
CA PRO A 573 37.43 9.09 1.52
C PRO A 573 37.76 10.02 0.34
N ALA A 574 37.41 11.30 0.46
CA ALA A 574 37.73 12.32 -0.53
C ALA A 574 39.25 12.33 -0.77
N GLY A 575 39.68 12.06 -2.00
CA GLY A 575 41.10 12.00 -2.32
C GLY A 575 41.79 13.35 -2.14
N MET A 576 43.08 13.33 -1.76
CA MET A 576 44.00 14.49 -1.60
C MET A 576 44.08 15.46 -2.79
N MET A 577 43.41 15.19 -3.91
CA MET A 577 43.45 15.93 -5.17
C MET A 577 42.13 16.65 -5.50
N GLY A 578 41.34 17.06 -4.49
CA GLY A 578 40.12 17.85 -4.70
C GLY A 578 39.05 17.16 -5.56
N ARG A 579 39.18 15.84 -5.77
CA ARG A 579 38.17 15.02 -6.45
C ARG A 579 37.05 14.79 -5.44
N ALA A 580 35.83 15.20 -5.78
CA ALA A 580 34.67 14.99 -4.94
C ALA A 580 34.63 13.51 -4.49
N PRO A 581 34.34 13.22 -3.21
CA PRO A 581 34.21 11.85 -2.74
C PRO A 581 33.24 11.13 -3.68
N THR A 582 33.65 9.97 -4.19
CA THR A 582 32.78 9.12 -4.98
C THR A 582 31.68 8.66 -4.03
N PRO A 583 30.41 9.08 -4.21
CA PRO A 583 29.35 8.61 -3.35
C PRO A 583 29.28 7.10 -3.53
N GLY A 584 29.49 6.31 -2.47
CA GLY A 584 29.14 4.89 -2.52
C GLY A 584 27.63 4.73 -2.74
N LYS A 585 27.17 3.49 -2.89
CA LYS A 585 25.72 3.20 -2.91
C LYS A 585 25.10 3.65 -1.59
N GLY A 586 24.55 4.85 -1.59
CA GLY A 586 23.87 5.41 -0.43
C GLY A 586 22.64 4.58 -0.09
N TYR A 587 22.32 4.51 1.20
CA TYR A 587 21.08 3.93 1.72
C TYR A 587 20.34 4.94 2.62
N THR A 588 20.48 6.22 2.32
CA THR A 588 19.94 7.32 3.11
C THR A 588 18.42 7.26 3.12
N LEU A 589 17.80 7.01 1.96
CA LEU A 589 16.34 6.89 1.84
C LEU A 589 15.81 5.70 2.64
N LEU A 590 16.55 4.59 2.67
CA LEU A 590 16.21 3.43 3.48
C LEU A 590 16.32 3.77 4.98
N GLN A 591 17.41 4.40 5.41
CA GLN A 591 17.61 4.81 6.81
C GLN A 591 16.52 5.77 7.28
N GLU A 592 16.16 6.76 6.48
CA GLU A 592 15.07 7.71 6.77
C GLU A 592 13.73 6.99 6.90
N ALA A 593 13.39 6.12 5.93
CA ALA A 593 12.13 5.39 5.93
C ALA A 593 12.00 4.39 7.08
N LEU A 594 13.09 3.72 7.46
CA LEU A 594 13.12 2.84 8.64
C LEU A 594 13.07 3.66 9.94
N GLY A 595 13.78 4.80 9.97
CA GLY A 595 13.86 5.74 11.09
C GLY A 595 12.53 6.36 11.52
N GLU A 596 11.52 6.41 10.64
CA GLU A 596 10.14 6.80 11.00
C GLU A 596 9.57 5.89 12.12
N SER A 597 9.99 4.62 12.14
CA SER A 597 9.38 3.56 12.94
C SER A 597 10.31 2.87 13.94
N LEU A 598 11.62 2.91 13.68
CA LEU A 598 12.63 2.09 14.32
C LEU A 598 13.86 2.93 14.65
N LYS A 599 14.67 2.48 15.61
CA LYS A 599 15.97 3.11 15.85
C LYS A 599 17.02 2.43 14.97
N VAL A 600 17.48 3.14 13.95
CA VAL A 600 18.49 2.64 13.01
C VAL A 600 19.87 3.13 13.44
N THR A 601 20.82 2.23 13.60
CA THR A 601 22.23 2.54 13.89
C THR A 601 23.13 2.03 12.76
N SER A 602 24.07 2.84 12.31
CA SER A 602 25.07 2.41 11.33
C SER A 602 26.29 1.84 12.06
N ASN A 603 26.76 0.66 11.66
CA ASN A 603 27.97 0.03 12.21
C ASN A 603 28.67 -0.83 11.14
N ASP A 604 30.00 -0.77 11.09
CA ASP A 604 30.84 -1.44 10.10
C ASP A 604 31.34 -2.83 10.53
N LEU A 605 31.00 -3.26 11.76
CA LEU A 605 31.37 -4.54 12.36
C LEU A 605 32.88 -4.78 12.53
N GLN A 606 33.72 -3.72 12.46
CA GLN A 606 35.17 -3.87 12.56
C GLN A 606 35.64 -4.35 13.94
N SER A 607 34.87 -4.10 14.99
CA SER A 607 35.13 -4.59 16.36
C SER A 607 35.01 -6.12 16.47
N GLY A 608 34.43 -6.79 15.48
CA GLY A 608 34.13 -8.22 15.51
C GLY A 608 32.94 -8.58 16.40
N GLN A 609 32.15 -7.59 16.82
CA GLN A 609 30.92 -7.76 17.59
C GLN A 609 29.80 -6.87 17.02
N VAL A 610 28.56 -7.35 17.11
CA VAL A 610 27.37 -6.54 16.79
C VAL A 610 26.97 -5.76 18.04
N PRO A 611 26.56 -4.48 17.94
CA PRO A 611 26.13 -3.71 19.10
C PRO A 611 25.07 -4.42 19.94
N ALA A 612 25.24 -4.41 21.27
CA ALA A 612 24.43 -5.21 22.19
C ALA A 612 22.92 -4.93 22.14
N GLN A 613 22.52 -3.73 21.69
CA GLN A 613 21.12 -3.30 21.59
C GLN A 613 20.43 -3.76 20.29
N THR A 614 21.17 -4.35 19.34
CA THR A 614 20.68 -4.72 18.01
C THR A 614 19.70 -5.88 18.07
N ASP A 615 18.51 -5.74 17.48
CA ASP A 615 17.51 -6.80 17.37
C ASP A 615 17.56 -7.48 16.00
N LEU A 616 17.97 -6.74 14.96
CA LEU A 616 18.12 -7.22 13.59
C LEU A 616 19.36 -6.60 12.95
N LEU A 617 20.17 -7.42 12.30
CA LEU A 617 21.34 -7.00 11.54
C LEU A 617 20.99 -6.98 10.05
N MET A 618 21.18 -5.84 9.40
CA MET A 618 20.95 -5.66 7.97
C MET A 618 22.28 -5.37 7.28
N VAL A 619 22.66 -6.19 6.32
CA VAL A 619 23.92 -6.08 5.56
C VAL A 619 23.56 -5.83 4.10
N MET A 620 23.76 -4.60 3.62
CA MET A 620 23.29 -4.14 2.31
C MET A 620 24.45 -3.80 1.39
N GLY A 621 24.60 -4.57 0.31
CA GLY A 621 25.68 -4.41 -0.68
C GLY A 621 27.05 -4.18 -0.03
N PRO A 622 27.51 -5.05 0.89
CA PRO A 622 28.74 -4.81 1.63
C PRO A 622 29.96 -4.90 0.70
N ASP A 623 31.02 -4.19 1.07
CA ASP A 623 32.37 -4.44 0.56
C ASP A 623 32.87 -5.83 1.03
N LYS A 624 34.07 -6.23 0.59
CA LYS A 624 34.69 -7.47 1.04
C LYS A 624 34.87 -7.47 2.56
N LEU A 625 34.09 -8.30 3.25
CA LEU A 625 34.16 -8.44 4.70
C LEU A 625 35.44 -9.17 5.11
N ASN A 626 36.11 -8.66 6.14
CA ASN A 626 37.22 -9.36 6.77
C ASN A 626 36.72 -10.46 7.72
N GLU A 627 37.65 -11.29 8.21
CA GLU A 627 37.32 -12.44 9.06
C GLU A 627 36.62 -12.04 10.37
N LYS A 628 36.96 -10.88 10.95
CA LYS A 628 36.31 -10.37 12.18
C LYS A 628 34.87 -9.93 11.92
N GLN A 629 34.61 -9.25 10.80
CA GLN A 629 33.26 -8.84 10.40
C GLN A 629 32.38 -10.06 10.08
N LEU A 630 32.94 -11.05 9.37
CA LEU A 630 32.25 -12.32 9.11
C LEU A 630 31.92 -13.05 10.43
N PHE A 631 32.86 -13.05 11.38
CA PHE A 631 32.67 -13.61 12.72
C PHE A 631 31.56 -12.90 13.50
N ALA A 632 31.51 -11.56 13.47
CA ALA A 632 30.47 -10.78 14.12
C ALA A 632 29.07 -11.18 13.62
N MET A 633 28.92 -11.28 12.29
CA MET A 633 27.65 -11.64 11.65
C MET A 633 27.26 -13.09 11.96
N ASP A 634 28.20 -14.03 11.87
CA ASP A 634 27.98 -15.44 12.18
C ASP A 634 27.54 -15.63 13.64
N GLN A 635 28.26 -15.04 14.59
CA GLN A 635 27.95 -15.18 16.01
C GLN A 635 26.64 -14.50 16.40
N PHE A 636 26.27 -13.39 15.73
CA PHE A 636 24.96 -12.78 15.93
C PHE A 636 23.82 -13.71 15.48
N LEU A 637 23.97 -14.41 14.35
CA LEU A 637 23.02 -15.44 13.92
C LEU A 637 22.98 -16.62 14.92
N MET A 638 24.14 -17.06 15.43
CA MET A 638 24.22 -18.10 16.45
C MET A 638 23.57 -17.71 17.78
N GLN A 639 23.49 -16.42 18.10
CA GLN A 639 22.78 -15.95 19.29
C GLN A 639 21.24 -16.00 19.15
N GLY A 640 20.71 -16.40 17.99
CA GLY A 640 19.28 -16.34 17.69
C GLY A 640 18.87 -15.06 16.97
N GLY A 641 19.82 -14.21 16.58
CA GLY A 641 19.55 -12.97 15.85
C GLY A 641 19.02 -13.22 14.44
N THR A 642 18.37 -12.21 13.86
CA THR A 642 17.98 -12.24 12.43
C THR A 642 18.94 -11.43 11.58
N VAL A 643 19.48 -12.05 10.53
CA VAL A 643 20.35 -11.40 9.54
C VAL A 643 19.58 -11.22 8.23
N VAL A 644 19.48 -9.97 7.76
CA VAL A 644 18.96 -9.62 6.42
C VAL A 644 20.12 -9.21 5.54
N LEU A 645 20.34 -9.94 4.46
CA LEU A 645 21.49 -9.76 3.57
C LEU A 645 21.00 -9.44 2.15
N ALA A 646 21.47 -8.33 1.59
CA ALA A 646 21.32 -8.00 0.18
C ALA A 646 22.69 -8.03 -0.50
N THR A 647 22.97 -9.08 -1.27
CA THR A 647 24.26 -9.24 -1.95
C THR A 647 24.16 -10.04 -3.24
N SER A 648 25.08 -9.82 -4.17
CA SER A 648 25.18 -10.49 -5.47
C SER A 648 26.64 -10.60 -5.91
N PRO A 649 27.02 -11.61 -6.72
CA PRO A 649 28.33 -11.68 -7.36
C PRO A 649 28.58 -10.60 -8.43
N PHE A 650 27.61 -9.73 -8.70
CA PHE A 650 27.73 -8.64 -9.66
C PHE A 650 27.39 -7.29 -9.04
N ASP A 651 28.17 -6.28 -9.42
CA ASP A 651 27.91 -4.90 -9.09
C ASP A 651 27.82 -4.02 -10.33
N VAL A 652 26.87 -3.08 -10.33
CA VAL A 652 26.66 -2.14 -11.43
C VAL A 652 26.79 -0.73 -10.90
N ASP A 653 27.75 0.00 -11.46
CA ASP A 653 27.99 1.42 -11.20
C ASP A 653 27.20 2.27 -12.21
N LEU A 654 26.42 3.21 -11.69
CA LEU A 654 25.51 4.07 -12.44
C LEU A 654 26.02 5.51 -12.57
N GLN A 655 27.13 5.87 -11.91
CA GLN A 655 27.69 7.23 -11.96
C GLN A 655 28.45 7.53 -13.27
N GLY A 656 28.72 6.52 -14.09
CA GLY A 656 29.29 6.63 -15.43
C GLY A 656 28.26 6.45 -16.56
N SER A 657 28.67 5.87 -17.70
CA SER A 657 27.73 5.27 -18.65
C SER A 657 27.35 3.87 -18.17
N LEU A 658 26.08 3.47 -18.25
CA LEU A 658 25.69 2.05 -18.21
C LEU A 658 26.49 1.32 -19.29
N SER A 659 27.58 0.64 -18.93
CA SER A 659 28.43 0.00 -19.94
C SER A 659 28.78 -1.45 -19.59
N VAL A 660 29.15 -1.75 -18.34
CA VAL A 660 29.60 -3.09 -17.94
C VAL A 660 29.26 -3.36 -16.48
N ALA A 661 28.77 -4.56 -16.18
CA ALA A 661 28.68 -5.08 -14.81
C ALA A 661 30.04 -5.59 -14.34
N ASN A 662 30.42 -5.31 -13.09
CA ASN A 662 31.66 -5.78 -12.49
C ASN A 662 31.41 -7.02 -11.64
N LYS A 663 32.38 -7.95 -11.58
CA LYS A 663 32.34 -9.03 -10.59
C LYS A 663 32.59 -8.45 -9.19
N HIS A 664 31.82 -8.91 -8.21
CA HIS A 664 31.90 -8.49 -6.81
C HIS A 664 32.07 -9.69 -5.90
N ASP A 665 33.02 -9.60 -4.97
CA ASP A 665 33.23 -10.60 -3.92
C ASP A 665 33.13 -9.94 -2.54
N ALA A 666 32.00 -10.15 -1.88
CA ALA A 666 31.77 -9.69 -0.52
C ALA A 666 32.47 -10.52 0.56
N GLY A 667 33.16 -11.62 0.20
CA GLY A 667 33.72 -12.58 1.16
C GLY A 667 32.67 -13.50 1.79
N LEU A 668 31.46 -13.54 1.25
CA LEU A 668 30.30 -14.25 1.81
C LEU A 668 30.03 -15.61 1.16
N THR A 669 30.70 -15.94 0.05
CA THR A 669 30.42 -17.14 -0.74
C THR A 669 30.57 -18.42 0.08
N GLU A 670 31.68 -18.58 0.81
CA GLU A 670 31.91 -19.76 1.66
C GLU A 670 30.96 -19.82 2.85
N TRP A 671 30.65 -18.67 3.45
CA TRP A 671 29.73 -18.58 4.57
C TRP A 671 28.31 -18.97 4.16
N LEU A 672 27.80 -18.45 3.04
CA LEU A 672 26.50 -18.83 2.48
C LEU A 672 26.44 -20.32 2.12
N ALA A 673 27.51 -20.86 1.51
CA ALA A 673 27.60 -22.27 1.17
C ALA A 673 27.52 -23.17 2.42
N SER A 674 28.12 -22.75 3.55
CA SER A 674 28.00 -23.48 4.82
C SER A 674 26.57 -23.55 5.37
N HIS A 675 25.72 -22.58 5.00
CA HIS A 675 24.29 -22.56 5.31
C HIS A 675 23.42 -23.21 4.22
N GLY A 676 24.04 -23.79 3.19
CA GLY A 676 23.35 -24.45 2.07
C GLY A 676 22.75 -23.48 1.06
N ILE A 677 23.34 -22.30 0.90
CA ILE A 677 22.90 -21.31 -0.08
C ILE A 677 24.05 -21.02 -1.05
N THR A 678 23.79 -21.10 -2.34
CA THR A 678 24.74 -20.76 -3.38
C THR A 678 24.17 -19.67 -4.28
N LEU A 679 24.91 -18.56 -4.45
CA LEU A 679 24.63 -17.54 -5.45
C LEU A 679 25.34 -17.91 -6.74
N GLN A 680 24.60 -18.07 -7.85
CA GLN A 680 25.22 -18.36 -9.14
C GLN A 680 25.90 -17.11 -9.71
N GLU A 681 27.07 -17.27 -10.33
CA GLU A 681 27.75 -16.21 -11.10
C GLU A 681 27.06 -15.95 -12.45
N LYS A 682 25.74 -15.72 -12.44
CA LYS A 682 24.95 -15.30 -13.60
C LYS A 682 23.93 -14.25 -13.18
N MET A 683 23.61 -13.30 -14.06
CA MET A 683 22.52 -12.35 -13.87
C MET A 683 21.22 -12.88 -14.48
N VAL A 684 20.10 -12.61 -13.83
CA VAL A 684 18.76 -12.95 -14.32
C VAL A 684 18.27 -11.90 -15.31
N LEU A 685 17.68 -12.38 -16.40
CA LEU A 685 16.95 -11.60 -17.38
C LEU A 685 15.51 -12.14 -17.46
N ASP A 686 14.55 -11.26 -17.65
CA ASP A 686 13.13 -11.64 -17.71
C ASP A 686 12.42 -11.00 -18.91
N ALA A 687 11.50 -11.75 -19.51
CA ALA A 687 10.59 -11.19 -20.50
C ALA A 687 9.60 -10.22 -19.85
N GLN A 688 9.17 -10.50 -18.61
CA GLN A 688 8.36 -9.64 -17.75
C GLN A 688 9.27 -8.69 -16.96
N LYS A 689 9.45 -7.48 -17.49
CA LYS A 689 10.52 -6.56 -17.10
C LYS A 689 10.01 -5.13 -16.91
N ALA A 690 10.66 -4.40 -16.00
CA ALA A 690 10.49 -2.96 -15.87
C ALA A 690 11.26 -2.20 -16.98
N SER A 691 10.94 -0.93 -17.15
CA SER A 691 11.67 -0.04 -18.06
C SER A 691 12.80 0.68 -17.33
N LEU A 692 13.91 0.89 -18.02
CA LEU A 692 15.03 1.71 -17.61
C LEU A 692 14.87 3.13 -18.21
N PRO A 693 14.79 4.19 -17.38
CA PRO A 693 14.82 5.56 -17.87
C PRO A 693 16.22 5.93 -18.35
N VAL A 694 16.36 6.28 -19.62
CA VAL A 694 17.62 6.74 -20.20
C VAL A 694 17.44 8.16 -20.73
N PRO A 695 18.26 9.14 -20.29
CA PRO A 695 18.24 10.48 -20.87
C PRO A 695 18.77 10.42 -22.31
N VAL A 696 17.96 10.85 -23.27
CA VAL A 696 18.31 10.93 -24.68
C VAL A 696 18.30 12.39 -25.11
N THR A 697 19.38 12.86 -25.73
CA THR A 697 19.44 14.21 -26.28
C THR A 697 18.72 14.24 -27.63
N ARG A 698 17.64 15.03 -27.71
CA ARG A 698 16.93 15.32 -28.95
C ARG A 698 17.17 16.77 -29.36
N TYR A 699 17.51 17.00 -30.62
CA TYR A 699 17.66 18.36 -31.15
C TYR A 699 16.32 18.87 -31.70
N ILE A 700 15.87 20.03 -31.20
CA ILE A 700 14.74 20.79 -31.74
C ILE A 700 15.32 22.05 -32.38
N GLY A 701 15.59 21.98 -33.70
CA GLY A 701 16.37 23.01 -34.38
C GLY A 701 17.80 23.06 -33.82
N PRO A 702 18.34 24.23 -33.42
CA PRO A 702 19.67 24.34 -32.83
C PRO A 702 19.72 24.00 -31.33
N MET A 703 18.58 23.79 -30.66
CA MET A 703 18.53 23.53 -29.23
C MET A 703 18.57 22.02 -28.95
N ALA A 704 19.55 21.59 -28.15
CA ALA A 704 19.57 20.27 -27.55
C ALA A 704 18.60 20.24 -26.37
N VAL A 705 17.65 19.30 -26.38
CA VAL A 705 16.71 19.05 -25.30
C VAL A 705 16.96 17.64 -24.82
N GLU A 706 17.27 17.48 -23.54
CA GLU A 706 17.32 16.14 -22.93
C GLU A 706 15.90 15.68 -22.61
N GLU A 707 15.54 14.52 -23.14
CA GLU A 707 14.26 13.86 -22.93
C GLU A 707 14.54 12.47 -22.34
N ILE A 708 13.89 12.12 -21.23
CA ILE A 708 14.01 10.78 -20.65
C ILE A 708 13.14 9.82 -21.47
N GLN A 709 13.75 8.81 -22.07
CA GLN A 709 13.05 7.72 -22.77
C GLN A 709 13.09 6.44 -21.94
N GLN A 710 11.96 5.72 -21.91
CA GLN A 710 11.82 4.47 -21.16
C GLN A 710 12.11 3.27 -22.07
N PHE A 711 13.13 2.48 -21.76
CA PHE A 711 13.50 1.29 -22.53
C PHE A 711 13.21 0.01 -21.74
N PRO A 712 12.45 -0.97 -22.28
CA PRO A 712 12.23 -2.24 -21.59
C PRO A 712 13.55 -2.95 -21.27
N TYR A 713 13.82 -3.27 -20.01
CA TYR A 713 15.14 -3.72 -19.59
C TYR A 713 15.12 -5.07 -18.86
N PRO A 714 15.46 -6.20 -19.53
CA PRO A 714 15.30 -7.55 -18.97
C PRO A 714 16.01 -7.81 -17.65
N HIS A 715 17.12 -7.13 -17.35
CA HIS A 715 17.82 -7.24 -16.07
C HIS A 715 17.05 -6.66 -14.87
N PHE A 716 15.91 -6.01 -15.12
CA PHE A 716 14.96 -5.58 -14.11
C PHE A 716 13.68 -6.43 -14.14
N PRO A 717 13.72 -7.70 -13.72
CA PRO A 717 12.51 -8.51 -13.57
C PRO A 717 11.43 -7.79 -12.77
N ASP A 718 10.23 -7.70 -13.34
CA ASP A 718 9.06 -7.11 -12.71
C ASP A 718 8.22 -8.23 -12.07
N LEU A 719 8.40 -8.43 -10.77
CA LEU A 719 7.83 -9.56 -10.03
C LEU A 719 6.40 -9.23 -9.58
N ARG A 720 5.43 -10.03 -10.04
CA ARG A 720 4.00 -9.86 -9.73
C ARG A 720 3.31 -11.20 -9.52
N GLY A 721 2.22 -11.21 -8.76
CA GLY A 721 1.36 -12.39 -8.60
C GLY A 721 2.15 -13.59 -8.07
N ALA A 722 2.21 -14.68 -8.84
CA ALA A 722 2.89 -15.93 -8.44
C ALA A 722 4.42 -15.81 -8.24
N SER A 723 5.04 -14.77 -8.80
CA SER A 723 6.46 -14.43 -8.56
C SER A 723 6.74 -13.95 -7.13
N LEU A 724 5.70 -13.48 -6.43
CA LEU A 724 5.74 -13.10 -5.02
C LEU A 724 5.05 -14.21 -4.21
N ASN A 725 5.70 -14.77 -3.20
CA ASN A 725 5.07 -15.83 -2.40
C ASN A 725 3.84 -15.27 -1.65
N PRO A 726 2.59 -15.65 -1.98
CA PRO A 726 1.40 -15.06 -1.36
C PRO A 726 1.18 -15.55 0.08
N LYS A 727 1.88 -16.61 0.50
CA LYS A 727 1.79 -17.18 1.85
C LYS A 727 2.78 -16.55 2.83
N SER A 728 3.82 -15.88 2.33
CA SER A 728 4.81 -15.22 3.18
C SER A 728 4.32 -13.83 3.55
N PRO A 729 4.26 -13.46 4.84
CA PRO A 729 3.95 -12.10 5.29
C PRO A 729 4.91 -11.05 4.72
N ILE A 730 6.15 -11.44 4.40
CA ILE A 730 7.18 -10.56 3.84
C ILE A 730 6.75 -10.00 2.47
N THR A 731 6.17 -10.86 1.63
CA THR A 731 5.81 -10.55 0.24
C THR A 731 4.30 -10.34 0.05
N ALA A 732 3.48 -10.69 1.05
CA ALA A 732 2.07 -10.42 1.07
C ALA A 732 1.81 -8.91 1.04
N GLY A 733 0.90 -8.46 0.16
CA GLY A 733 0.51 -7.06 0.04
C GLY A 733 1.39 -6.20 -0.87
N LEU A 734 2.63 -6.59 -1.21
CA LEU A 734 3.50 -5.80 -2.08
C LEU A 734 2.88 -5.54 -3.47
N GLY A 735 2.23 -6.56 -4.03
CA GLY A 735 1.56 -6.54 -5.33
C GLY A 735 2.53 -6.59 -6.52
N GLN A 736 3.57 -5.75 -6.48
CA GLN A 736 4.61 -5.62 -7.48
C GLN A 736 5.96 -5.32 -6.81
N LEU A 737 7.04 -5.93 -7.31
CA LEU A 737 8.41 -5.60 -6.92
C LEU A 737 9.36 -5.76 -8.12
N THR A 738 10.20 -4.78 -8.37
CA THR A 738 11.29 -4.87 -9.33
C THR A 738 12.57 -5.19 -8.56
N ILE A 739 13.34 -6.16 -9.06
CA ILE A 739 14.67 -6.46 -8.53
C ILE A 739 15.70 -6.21 -9.64
N ASN A 740 16.82 -5.59 -9.30
CA ASN A 740 17.78 -5.08 -10.27
C ASN A 740 19.05 -5.93 -10.27
N TRP A 741 19.51 -6.36 -11.45
CA TRP A 741 20.75 -7.14 -11.62
C TRP A 741 20.88 -8.31 -10.63
N ALA A 742 19.77 -9.04 -10.47
CA ALA A 742 19.69 -10.14 -9.51
C ALA A 742 20.44 -11.39 -10.01
N SER A 743 20.98 -12.16 -9.08
CA SER A 743 21.59 -13.47 -9.37
C SER A 743 20.70 -14.63 -8.91
N PRO A 744 20.68 -15.78 -9.60
CA PRO A 744 19.94 -16.96 -9.12
C PRO A 744 20.48 -17.50 -7.79
N ILE A 745 19.55 -17.87 -6.90
CA ILE A 745 19.83 -18.56 -5.64
C ILE A 745 19.55 -20.06 -5.81
N VAL A 746 20.50 -20.90 -5.41
CA VAL A 746 20.30 -22.34 -5.22
C VAL A 746 20.31 -22.63 -3.72
N VAL A 747 19.32 -23.39 -3.25
CA VAL A 747 19.24 -23.83 -1.85
C VAL A 747 19.42 -25.33 -1.79
N ASP A 748 20.47 -25.77 -1.10
CA ASP A 748 20.81 -27.17 -0.92
C ASP A 748 19.91 -27.81 0.15
N ALA A 749 19.35 -28.98 -0.17
CA ALA A 749 18.39 -29.64 0.70
C ALA A 749 19.04 -30.26 1.95
N GLU A 750 20.26 -30.80 1.84
CA GLU A 750 20.96 -31.51 2.92
C GLU A 750 21.17 -30.66 4.20
N PRO A 751 21.86 -29.51 4.16
CA PRO A 751 22.05 -28.65 5.34
C PRO A 751 20.75 -28.01 5.85
N ASN A 752 19.68 -28.03 5.06
CA ASN A 752 18.41 -27.37 5.35
C ASN A 752 17.26 -28.34 5.67
N LYS A 753 17.52 -29.64 5.87
CA LYS A 753 16.49 -30.65 6.20
C LYS A 753 15.67 -30.33 7.45
N THR A 754 16.29 -29.72 8.45
CA THR A 754 15.68 -29.37 9.73
C THR A 754 15.24 -27.91 9.82
N ARG A 755 15.45 -27.13 8.75
CA ARG A 755 15.12 -25.70 8.68
C ARG A 755 13.91 -25.50 7.80
N GLN A 756 13.12 -24.47 8.10
CA GLN A 756 12.06 -24.03 7.22
C GLN A 756 12.66 -23.12 6.13
N VAL A 757 12.64 -23.59 4.88
CA VAL A 757 13.03 -22.80 3.71
C VAL A 757 11.78 -22.14 3.13
N ILE A 758 11.77 -20.81 3.11
CA ILE A 758 10.66 -20.00 2.63
C ILE A 758 11.13 -19.21 1.40
N PRO A 759 10.85 -19.69 0.18
CA PRO A 759 11.10 -18.94 -1.04
C PRO A 759 10.27 -17.65 -1.02
N LEU A 760 10.90 -16.49 -1.21
CA LEU A 760 10.21 -15.19 -1.16
C LEU A 760 9.87 -14.70 -2.57
N LEU A 761 10.88 -14.66 -3.44
CA LEU A 761 10.80 -14.05 -4.77
C LEU A 761 11.29 -15.02 -5.83
N HIS A 762 10.49 -15.19 -6.89
CA HIS A 762 10.90 -15.89 -8.11
C HIS A 762 10.71 -14.99 -9.33
N SER A 763 11.60 -15.11 -10.30
CA SER A 763 11.38 -14.54 -11.63
C SER A 763 10.19 -15.21 -12.33
N SER A 764 9.76 -14.67 -13.47
CA SER A 764 8.66 -15.23 -14.25
C SER A 764 9.00 -16.61 -14.86
N LYS A 765 8.03 -17.27 -15.48
CA LYS A 765 8.28 -18.52 -16.22
C LYS A 765 9.10 -18.32 -17.50
N GLN A 766 9.27 -17.07 -17.93
CA GLN A 766 9.94 -16.70 -19.18
C GLN A 766 11.34 -16.11 -18.95
N SER A 767 11.89 -16.31 -17.76
CA SER A 767 13.21 -15.80 -17.38
C SER A 767 14.33 -16.71 -17.82
N TRP A 768 15.53 -16.17 -17.89
CA TRP A 768 16.77 -16.88 -18.17
C TRP A 768 17.93 -16.24 -17.41
N SER A 769 19.09 -16.90 -17.38
CA SER A 769 20.30 -16.39 -16.73
C SER A 769 21.43 -16.22 -17.76
N SER A 770 22.25 -15.18 -17.61
CA SER A 770 23.41 -14.90 -18.46
C SER A 770 24.62 -14.53 -17.61
N ASP A 771 25.81 -14.99 -18.01
CA ASP A 771 27.11 -14.58 -17.44
C ASP A 771 27.73 -13.36 -18.17
N ALA A 772 27.06 -12.85 -19.19
CA ALA A 772 27.52 -11.69 -19.95
C ALA A 772 27.59 -10.43 -19.07
N LEU A 773 28.77 -9.81 -19.01
CA LEU A 773 28.98 -8.56 -18.29
C LEU A 773 28.48 -7.32 -19.06
N ASN A 774 28.25 -7.46 -20.37
CA ASN A 774 27.64 -6.38 -21.15
C ASN A 774 26.14 -6.34 -20.87
N ILE A 775 25.73 -5.28 -20.18
CA ILE A 775 24.35 -5.06 -19.75
C ILE A 775 23.65 -3.99 -20.59
N LEU A 776 24.25 -3.57 -21.71
CA LEU A 776 23.61 -2.63 -22.65
C LEU A 776 22.70 -3.36 -23.63
N PRO A 777 21.47 -2.88 -23.84
CA PRO A 777 20.58 -3.47 -24.83
C PRO A 777 21.05 -3.11 -26.25
N ASP A 778 21.18 -4.12 -27.11
CA ASP A 778 21.41 -3.97 -28.55
C ASP A 778 20.08 -4.15 -29.31
N TYR A 779 19.35 -3.05 -29.47
CA TYR A 779 18.08 -3.03 -30.22
C TYR A 779 18.28 -3.12 -31.75
N GLN A 780 19.50 -3.01 -32.26
CA GLN A 780 19.76 -3.23 -33.69
C GLN A 780 19.82 -4.73 -34.00
N ALA A 781 20.55 -5.49 -33.17
CA ALA A 781 20.61 -6.95 -33.30
C ALA A 781 19.35 -7.65 -32.75
N TYR A 782 18.74 -7.10 -31.68
CA TYR A 782 17.60 -7.71 -30.98
C TYR A 782 16.44 -6.71 -30.77
N PRO A 783 15.64 -6.41 -31.81
CA PRO A 783 14.62 -5.35 -31.77
C PRO A 783 13.57 -5.49 -30.65
N ASP A 784 13.20 -6.71 -30.27
CA ASP A 784 12.09 -6.95 -29.34
C ASP A 784 12.46 -6.75 -27.86
N GLN A 785 13.71 -7.02 -27.49
CA GLN A 785 14.12 -7.08 -26.08
C GLN A 785 15.55 -6.60 -25.79
N GLY A 786 16.34 -6.22 -26.81
CA GLY A 786 17.71 -5.72 -26.67
C GLY A 786 18.76 -6.78 -26.33
N PHE A 787 18.37 -8.03 -26.11
CA PHE A 787 19.27 -9.11 -25.67
C PHE A 787 18.98 -10.41 -26.44
N PRO A 788 19.98 -11.30 -26.60
CA PRO A 788 19.80 -12.58 -27.27
C PRO A 788 18.69 -13.41 -26.62
N LYS A 789 17.87 -14.05 -27.45
CA LYS A 789 16.80 -14.92 -26.97
C LYS A 789 17.41 -16.22 -26.41
N PRO A 790 17.02 -16.66 -25.20
CA PRO A 790 17.62 -17.84 -24.59
C PRO A 790 17.11 -19.13 -25.21
N ASP A 791 17.93 -20.19 -25.11
CA ASP A 791 17.55 -21.55 -25.52
C ASP A 791 16.60 -22.22 -24.52
N SER A 792 16.67 -21.85 -23.24
CA SER A 792 15.82 -22.35 -22.15
C SER A 792 15.30 -21.22 -21.27
N GLN A 793 14.03 -21.32 -20.87
CA GLN A 793 13.40 -20.39 -19.94
C GLN A 793 12.88 -21.14 -18.72
N GLU A 794 13.23 -20.65 -17.53
CA GLU A 794 12.78 -21.21 -16.27
C GLU A 794 12.76 -20.13 -15.16
N PRO A 795 11.84 -20.24 -14.20
CA PRO A 795 11.81 -19.32 -13.06
C PRO A 795 13.03 -19.53 -12.15
N GLN A 796 13.69 -18.43 -11.80
CA GLN A 796 14.87 -18.37 -10.95
C GLN A 796 14.47 -17.83 -9.56
N LEU A 797 15.02 -18.44 -8.50
CA LEU A 797 14.83 -17.94 -7.13
C LEU A 797 15.73 -16.73 -6.90
N LEU A 798 15.15 -15.61 -6.44
CA LEU A 798 15.84 -14.31 -6.31
C LEU A 798 15.94 -13.83 -4.85
N ALA A 799 15.09 -14.35 -3.96
CA ALA A 799 15.20 -14.14 -2.53
C ALA A 799 14.59 -15.30 -1.73
N VAL A 800 15.19 -15.61 -0.59
CA VAL A 800 14.79 -16.72 0.30
C VAL A 800 14.94 -16.33 1.76
N ALA A 801 14.05 -16.83 2.61
CA ALA A 801 14.20 -16.79 4.06
C ALA A 801 14.38 -18.21 4.62
N LEU A 802 15.27 -18.37 5.58
CA LEU A 802 15.56 -19.59 6.31
C LEU A 802 15.26 -19.36 7.80
N GLU A 803 14.56 -20.28 8.43
CA GLU A 803 14.23 -20.25 9.85
C GLU A 803 14.56 -21.60 10.50
N GLY A 804 15.22 -21.57 11.65
CA GLY A 804 15.57 -22.78 12.39
C GLY A 804 16.98 -22.74 12.99
N ARG A 805 17.50 -23.92 13.33
CA ARG A 805 18.84 -24.07 13.92
C ARG A 805 19.93 -24.04 12.86
N PHE A 806 20.86 -23.11 12.97
CA PHE A 806 22.05 -22.96 12.13
C PHE A 806 23.28 -23.54 12.82
N ASP A 807 24.26 -24.00 12.05
CA ASP A 807 25.60 -24.36 12.55
C ASP A 807 26.56 -23.21 12.20
N SER A 808 27.47 -22.87 13.10
CA SER A 808 28.43 -21.78 12.87
C SER A 808 29.45 -22.12 11.80
N PHE A 809 29.76 -21.17 10.92
CA PHE A 809 30.87 -21.29 9.96
C PHE A 809 32.25 -21.38 10.66
N PHE A 810 32.32 -20.89 11.90
CA PHE A 810 33.51 -20.92 12.76
C PHE A 810 33.53 -22.10 13.72
N LYS A 811 32.60 -23.05 13.59
CA LYS A 811 32.62 -24.30 14.33
C LYS A 811 33.98 -24.99 14.16
N ASP A 812 34.60 -25.32 15.29
CA ASP A 812 35.93 -25.94 15.39
C ASP A 812 37.09 -25.10 14.79
N LYS A 813 36.87 -23.82 14.47
CA LYS A 813 37.92 -22.85 14.12
C LYS A 813 38.32 -22.02 15.35
N ALA A 814 39.53 -21.48 15.34
CA ALA A 814 39.95 -20.52 16.37
C ALA A 814 39.16 -19.21 16.21
N SER A 815 38.79 -18.57 17.33
CA SER A 815 38.10 -17.27 17.28
C SER A 815 39.02 -16.20 16.70
N PRO A 816 38.61 -15.45 15.66
CA PRO A 816 39.38 -14.34 15.11
C PRO A 816 39.64 -13.19 16.10
N LEU A 817 38.92 -13.18 17.23
CA LEU A 817 39.12 -12.22 18.33
C LEU A 817 40.35 -12.55 19.19
N LEU A 818 40.85 -13.79 19.12
CA LEU A 818 42.10 -14.21 19.74
C LEU A 818 43.23 -13.99 18.72
N HIS A 819 44.06 -12.96 18.89
CA HIS A 819 45.30 -12.82 18.10
C HIS A 819 46.51 -12.64 19.02
N GLU A 820 47.59 -13.35 18.66
CA GLU A 820 48.95 -13.18 19.18
C GLU A 820 49.40 -11.73 19.02
N GLN A 821 50.05 -11.16 20.05
CA GLN A 821 50.74 -9.88 19.92
C GLN A 821 51.67 -9.95 18.71
N GLU A 822 51.45 -9.09 17.72
CA GLU A 822 52.40 -8.86 16.65
C GLU A 822 53.79 -8.64 17.27
N ALA A 823 54.74 -9.50 16.91
CA ALA A 823 56.15 -9.25 17.18
C ALA A 823 56.49 -7.84 16.66
N PRO A 824 57.26 -7.02 17.39
CA PRO A 824 57.54 -5.66 16.95
C PRO A 824 58.17 -5.72 15.56
N SER A 825 57.49 -5.12 14.59
CA SER A 825 58.02 -4.88 13.26
C SER A 825 59.37 -4.16 13.43
N ALA A 826 60.45 -4.79 12.97
CA ALA A 826 61.81 -4.31 13.19
C ALA A 826 62.14 -2.97 12.52
N HIS A 827 61.19 -2.25 11.91
CA HIS A 827 61.43 -1.03 11.13
C HIS A 827 60.37 0.05 11.46
N ALA A 828 60.52 0.72 12.61
CA ALA A 828 59.93 2.03 12.87
C ALA A 828 61.01 2.96 13.46
N PRO A 829 61.11 4.23 13.06
CA PRO A 829 62.17 5.12 13.51
C PRO A 829 62.03 5.46 15.00
N GLU A 830 63.17 5.49 15.70
CA GLU A 830 63.29 5.91 17.09
C GLU A 830 62.90 7.39 17.26
N GLU A 831 61.67 7.69 17.66
CA GLU A 831 61.36 8.96 18.34
C GLU A 831 60.43 8.74 19.55
N LYS A 832 61.02 9.03 20.72
CA LYS A 832 60.41 9.31 22.04
C LYS A 832 59.59 8.17 22.67
N ALA A 833 60.33 7.29 23.35
CA ALA A 833 59.82 6.52 24.49
C ALA A 833 59.40 7.47 25.63
N GLN A 834 58.13 7.84 25.66
CA GLN A 834 57.45 8.18 26.92
C GLN A 834 56.90 6.89 27.49
N GLN A 835 57.38 6.54 28.69
CA GLN A 835 56.77 5.54 29.56
C GLN A 835 55.29 5.91 29.76
N THR A 836 54.43 5.31 28.96
CA THR A 836 53.03 5.09 29.29
C THR A 836 53.00 3.71 29.92
N ASP A 837 52.47 3.63 31.14
CA ASP A 837 52.16 2.36 31.78
C ASP A 837 51.43 1.45 30.78
N PRO A 838 51.71 0.13 30.75
CA PRO A 838 50.96 -0.76 29.89
C PRO A 838 49.48 -0.66 30.27
N GLU A 839 48.65 -0.20 29.33
CA GLU A 839 47.20 -0.30 29.49
C GLU A 839 46.87 -1.76 29.85
N PRO A 840 46.06 -2.00 30.89
CA PRO A 840 45.66 -3.35 31.23
C PRO A 840 44.98 -3.98 30.01
N THR A 841 45.55 -5.08 29.52
CA THR A 841 45.03 -5.87 28.40
C THR A 841 43.54 -6.13 28.61
N LYS A 842 42.70 -5.62 27.69
CA LYS A 842 41.26 -5.91 27.71
C LYS A 842 41.07 -7.44 27.72
N PRO A 843 40.20 -7.99 28.58
CA PRO A 843 39.91 -9.43 28.58
C PRO A 843 39.44 -9.84 27.17
N GLN A 844 40.11 -10.82 26.56
CA GLN A 844 39.70 -11.37 25.27
C GLN A 844 38.82 -12.60 25.52
N PHE A 845 37.64 -12.63 24.88
CA PHE A 845 36.71 -13.75 24.95
C PHE A 845 36.77 -14.50 23.62
N GLY A 846 37.39 -15.68 23.62
CA GLY A 846 37.55 -16.53 22.45
C GLY A 846 36.41 -17.50 22.18
N GLY A 847 35.27 -17.39 22.89
CA GLY A 847 34.15 -18.32 22.76
C GLY A 847 33.49 -18.24 21.37
N VAL A 848 33.31 -19.40 20.74
CA VAL A 848 32.52 -19.56 19.50
C VAL A 848 31.29 -20.39 19.82
N LEU A 849 30.12 -19.84 19.54
CA LEU A 849 28.85 -20.57 19.58
C LEU A 849 28.79 -21.53 18.41
N GLU A 850 28.57 -22.82 18.66
CA GLU A 850 28.59 -23.84 17.59
C GLU A 850 27.32 -23.86 16.75
N HIS A 851 26.18 -23.49 17.33
CA HIS A 851 24.89 -23.51 16.66
C HIS A 851 23.96 -22.46 17.24
N SER A 852 22.92 -22.12 16.49
CA SER A 852 21.91 -21.14 16.90
C SER A 852 20.80 -21.73 17.77
N SER A 853 19.97 -20.85 18.33
CA SER A 853 18.62 -21.21 18.77
C SER A 853 17.73 -21.52 17.55
N PRO A 854 16.60 -22.23 17.71
CA PRO A 854 15.63 -22.48 16.63
C PRO A 854 14.96 -21.23 16.06
N GLU A 855 15.02 -20.10 16.78
CA GLU A 855 14.40 -18.83 16.39
C GLU A 855 15.25 -18.00 15.43
N ALA A 856 16.50 -18.39 15.19
CA ALA A 856 17.39 -17.71 14.27
C ALA A 856 16.82 -17.70 12.85
N ARG A 857 17.05 -16.58 12.15
CA ARG A 857 16.53 -16.34 10.80
C ARG A 857 17.58 -15.71 9.90
N LEU A 858 17.64 -16.16 8.66
CA LEU A 858 18.49 -15.61 7.61
C LEU A 858 17.64 -15.28 6.38
N ILE A 859 17.65 -14.02 5.95
CA ILE A 859 16.97 -13.56 4.74
C ILE A 859 18.02 -13.12 3.73
N LEU A 860 18.01 -13.72 2.53
CA LEU A 860 18.91 -13.36 1.44
C LEU A 860 18.12 -12.76 0.27
N ILE A 861 18.58 -11.61 -0.22
CA ILE A 861 18.11 -10.96 -1.45
C ILE A 861 19.31 -10.85 -2.41
N ALA A 862 19.20 -11.46 -3.59
CA ALA A 862 20.34 -11.64 -4.48
C ALA A 862 20.70 -10.41 -5.34
N SER A 863 20.81 -9.21 -4.74
CA SER A 863 21.11 -7.95 -5.45
C SER A 863 21.88 -6.96 -4.56
N ASN A 864 23.06 -6.51 -5.01
CA ASN A 864 23.86 -5.48 -4.32
C ASN A 864 23.26 -4.08 -4.39
N GLY A 865 22.46 -3.78 -5.43
CA GLY A 865 21.77 -2.49 -5.59
C GLY A 865 20.38 -2.45 -4.96
N PHE A 866 19.98 -3.49 -4.23
CA PHE A 866 18.61 -3.57 -3.73
C PHE A 866 18.35 -2.49 -2.68
N ALA A 867 17.35 -1.63 -2.93
CA ALA A 867 17.01 -0.49 -2.09
C ALA A 867 18.13 0.57 -1.92
N SER A 868 19.13 0.61 -2.83
CA SER A 868 20.11 1.71 -2.84
C SER A 868 19.47 3.00 -3.37
N ASP A 869 19.98 4.14 -2.91
CA ASP A 869 19.49 5.47 -3.29
C ASP A 869 19.52 5.68 -4.82
N GLU A 870 20.55 5.15 -5.50
CA GLU A 870 20.71 5.21 -6.96
C GLU A 870 19.62 4.43 -7.70
N VAL A 871 19.34 3.20 -7.27
CA VAL A 871 18.32 2.35 -7.89
C VAL A 871 16.92 2.87 -7.60
N LEU A 872 16.66 3.35 -6.39
CA LEU A 872 15.39 3.97 -6.02
C LEU A 872 15.15 5.26 -6.82
N SER A 873 16.19 6.08 -7.01
CA SER A 873 16.14 7.29 -7.84
C SER A 873 15.81 6.95 -9.29
N LEU A 874 16.51 5.98 -9.88
CA LEU A 874 16.25 5.51 -11.25
C LEU A 874 14.83 4.96 -11.41
N ALA A 875 14.41 4.07 -10.51
CA ALA A 875 13.06 3.51 -10.56
C ALA A 875 11.98 4.60 -10.40
N SER A 876 12.26 5.63 -9.58
CA SER A 876 11.35 6.76 -9.38
C SER A 876 11.23 7.65 -10.61
N GLN A 877 12.33 7.91 -11.33
CA GLN A 877 12.31 8.61 -12.61
C GLN A 877 11.54 7.83 -13.69
N GLY A 878 11.65 6.50 -13.68
CA GLY A 878 10.92 5.59 -14.56
C GLY A 878 9.40 5.60 -14.33
N ALA A 879 8.99 5.65 -13.06
CA ALA A 879 7.59 5.59 -12.66
C ALA A 879 6.89 6.96 -12.62
N GLY A 880 7.64 8.07 -12.64
CA GLY A 880 7.09 9.42 -12.37
C GLY A 880 6.65 9.61 -10.90
N THR A 881 6.96 8.66 -10.02
CA THR A 881 6.57 8.63 -8.60
C THR A 881 7.67 7.99 -7.78
N LEU A 882 7.76 8.30 -6.48
CA LEU A 882 8.70 7.62 -5.58
C LEU A 882 8.44 6.10 -5.56
N TYR A 883 9.37 5.32 -6.12
CA TYR A 883 9.27 3.87 -6.13
C TYR A 883 9.83 3.29 -4.83
N ASN A 884 8.96 2.98 -3.86
CA ASN A 884 9.35 2.55 -2.50
C ASN A 884 9.18 1.05 -2.22
N LYS A 885 8.84 0.23 -3.23
CA LYS A 885 8.58 -1.21 -3.04
C LYS A 885 9.75 -2.01 -2.44
N PRO A 886 11.02 -1.73 -2.78
CA PRO A 886 12.15 -2.38 -2.11
C PRO A 886 12.22 -2.07 -0.61
N ILE A 887 11.90 -0.84 -0.22
CA ILE A 887 11.83 -0.43 1.19
C ILE A 887 10.67 -1.15 1.88
N GLU A 888 9.51 -1.24 1.25
CA GLU A 888 8.34 -1.96 1.80
C GLU A 888 8.65 -3.44 2.06
N LEU A 889 9.37 -4.13 1.15
CA LEU A 889 9.83 -5.50 1.36
C LEU A 889 10.74 -5.61 2.59
N LEU A 890 11.69 -4.68 2.76
CA LEU A 890 12.60 -4.69 3.91
C LEU A 890 11.85 -4.42 5.21
N GLN A 891 10.90 -3.48 5.21
CA GLN A 891 10.05 -3.24 6.38
C GLN A 891 9.18 -4.47 6.72
N ASN A 892 8.63 -5.17 5.73
CA ASN A 892 7.89 -6.42 5.97
C ASN A 892 8.82 -7.55 6.46
N SER A 893 10.07 -7.58 5.98
CA SER A 893 11.11 -8.51 6.44
C SER A 893 11.45 -8.27 7.91
N ILE A 894 11.56 -7.00 8.30
CA ILE A 894 11.75 -6.56 9.69
C ILE A 894 10.56 -6.97 10.56
N ASP A 895 9.33 -6.64 10.14
CA ASP A 895 8.15 -6.94 10.94
C ASP A 895 7.93 -8.46 11.09
N TRP A 896 8.23 -9.25 10.06
CA TRP A 896 8.20 -10.72 10.13
C TRP A 896 9.30 -11.25 11.04
N ALA A 897 10.54 -10.78 10.87
CA ALA A 897 11.69 -11.15 11.69
C ALA A 897 11.46 -10.84 13.18
N LEU A 898 10.76 -9.75 13.48
CA LEU A 898 10.47 -9.29 14.84
C LEU A 898 9.09 -9.73 15.35
N GLN A 899 8.40 -10.59 14.60
CA GLN A 899 7.10 -11.20 14.92
C GLN A 899 5.95 -10.18 15.18
N ASP A 900 5.98 -8.99 14.57
CA ASP A 900 4.91 -7.98 14.68
C ASP A 900 3.80 -8.22 13.65
N ALA A 901 2.99 -9.26 13.89
CA ALA A 901 1.90 -9.65 12.99
C ALA A 901 0.82 -8.57 12.79
N ALA A 902 0.66 -7.65 13.75
CA ALA A 902 -0.37 -6.62 13.71
C ALA A 902 -0.04 -5.51 12.70
N LEU A 903 1.21 -5.03 12.64
CA LEU A 903 1.60 -3.97 11.70
C LEU A 903 1.70 -4.47 10.26
N MET A 904 2.10 -5.72 10.05
CA MET A 904 2.16 -6.34 8.72
C MET A 904 0.80 -6.35 8.02
N GLN A 905 -0.28 -6.64 8.76
CA GLN A 905 -1.63 -6.65 8.19
C GLN A 905 -2.13 -5.26 7.76
N ILE A 906 -1.64 -4.18 8.39
CA ILE A 906 -2.06 -2.80 8.07
C ILE A 906 -1.30 -2.28 6.87
N ARG A 907 0.03 -2.51 6.81
CA ARG A 907 0.86 -2.01 5.71
C ARG A 907 0.45 -2.62 4.36
N GLY A 908 0.20 -3.94 4.33
CA GLY A 908 -0.14 -4.67 3.10
C GLY A 908 -1.53 -4.40 2.48
N ARG A 909 -2.41 -3.63 3.14
CA ARG A 909 -3.77 -3.33 2.61
C ARG A 909 -3.77 -2.19 1.60
N MET A 910 -2.88 -1.22 1.75
CA MET A 910 -2.85 0.00 0.98
C MET A 910 -2.02 -0.17 -0.31
N GLN A 911 -2.60 -0.83 -1.30
CA GLN A 911 -1.99 -0.98 -2.63
C GLN A 911 -2.31 0.24 -3.51
N PHE A 912 -1.40 1.22 -3.55
CA PHE A 912 -1.64 2.50 -4.25
C PHE A 912 -1.46 2.48 -5.76
N ALA A 913 -0.96 1.40 -6.34
CA ALA A 913 -0.80 1.30 -7.78
C ALA A 913 -0.99 -0.16 -8.23
N ARG A 914 -2.22 -0.47 -8.65
CA ARG A 914 -2.51 -1.67 -9.44
C ARG A 914 -2.09 -1.38 -10.86
N THR A 915 -0.80 -1.48 -11.16
CA THR A 915 -0.27 -1.07 -12.46
C THR A 915 -0.64 -2.05 -13.57
N LEU A 916 -0.73 -1.56 -14.81
CA LEU A 916 -0.88 -2.44 -15.97
C LEU A 916 0.40 -3.28 -16.16
N LEU A 917 0.25 -4.44 -16.78
CA LEU A 917 1.40 -5.21 -17.25
C LEU A 917 2.14 -4.39 -18.32
N PRO A 918 3.49 -4.41 -18.33
CA PRO A 918 4.26 -3.69 -19.32
C PRO A 918 3.99 -4.27 -20.73
N MET A 919 3.73 -3.39 -21.70
CA MET A 919 3.36 -3.76 -23.07
C MET A 919 4.00 -2.82 -24.09
N SER A 920 4.29 -3.33 -25.29
CA SER A 920 4.73 -2.53 -26.43
C SER A 920 3.59 -1.68 -27.00
N ASP A 921 3.93 -0.57 -27.66
CA ASP A 921 2.94 0.36 -28.23
C ASP A 921 2.03 -0.30 -29.27
N GLY A 922 2.56 -1.22 -30.08
CA GLY A 922 1.76 -2.01 -31.03
C GLY A 922 0.69 -2.86 -30.32
N SER A 923 1.03 -3.46 -29.18
CA SER A 923 0.08 -4.28 -28.41
C SER A 923 -1.02 -3.43 -27.78
N ARG A 924 -0.68 -2.21 -27.30
CA ARG A 924 -1.65 -1.25 -26.76
C ARG A 924 -2.70 -0.87 -27.81
N MET A 925 -2.24 -0.57 -29.03
CA MET A 925 -3.11 -0.20 -30.16
C MET A 925 -4.04 -1.35 -30.57
N VAL A 926 -3.53 -2.59 -30.62
CA VAL A 926 -4.34 -3.78 -30.93
C VAL A 926 -5.46 -3.95 -29.91
N ILE A 927 -5.17 -3.78 -28.63
CA ILE A 927 -6.16 -3.92 -27.54
C ILE A 927 -7.20 -2.80 -27.59
N GLU A 928 -6.79 -1.57 -27.87
CA GLU A 928 -7.72 -0.46 -28.07
C GLU A 928 -8.72 -0.78 -29.18
N TYR A 929 -8.25 -1.10 -30.39
CA TYR A 929 -9.13 -1.43 -31.52
C TYR A 929 -9.95 -2.70 -31.29
N PHE A 930 -9.42 -3.66 -30.56
CA PHE A 930 -10.14 -4.87 -30.18
C PHE A 930 -11.40 -4.53 -29.35
N ASN A 931 -11.30 -3.60 -28.39
CA ASN A 931 -12.47 -3.16 -27.60
C ASN A 931 -13.52 -2.44 -28.46
N TYR A 932 -13.10 -1.60 -29.40
CA TYR A 932 -14.04 -1.00 -30.38
C TYR A 932 -14.73 -2.09 -31.23
N GLY A 933 -13.99 -3.09 -31.67
CA GLY A 933 -14.52 -4.25 -32.40
C GLY A 933 -15.56 -5.04 -31.59
N LEU A 934 -15.29 -5.31 -30.31
CA LEU A 934 -16.23 -6.00 -29.42
C LEU A 934 -17.55 -5.23 -29.25
N VAL A 935 -17.51 -3.91 -29.15
CA VAL A 935 -18.72 -3.06 -29.10
C VAL A 935 -19.53 -3.18 -30.39
N LEU A 936 -18.88 -3.12 -31.55
CA LEU A 936 -19.55 -3.28 -32.84
C LEU A 936 -20.19 -4.67 -32.98
N LEU A 937 -19.49 -5.72 -32.54
CA LEU A 937 -20.03 -7.09 -32.50
C LEU A 937 -21.22 -7.19 -31.56
N GLY A 938 -21.19 -6.53 -30.39
CA GLY A 938 -22.30 -6.49 -29.44
C GLY A 938 -23.55 -5.81 -30.05
N LEU A 939 -23.38 -4.68 -30.72
CA LEU A 939 -24.47 -3.99 -31.44
C LEU A 939 -25.03 -4.84 -32.59
N LEU A 940 -24.16 -5.52 -33.34
CA LEU A 940 -24.56 -6.46 -34.39
C LEU A 940 -25.32 -7.66 -33.82
N GLY A 941 -24.91 -8.17 -32.65
CA GLY A 941 -25.62 -9.22 -31.92
C GLY A 941 -27.05 -8.81 -31.53
N ILE A 942 -27.23 -7.58 -31.02
CA ILE A 942 -28.56 -7.03 -30.72
C ILE A 942 -29.41 -6.89 -32.00
N TRP A 943 -28.79 -6.44 -33.09
CA TRP A 943 -29.47 -6.33 -34.38
C TRP A 943 -29.93 -7.70 -34.92
N LEU A 944 -29.07 -8.72 -34.85
CA LEU A 944 -29.39 -10.10 -35.24
C LEU A 944 -30.51 -10.67 -34.38
N TRP A 945 -30.43 -10.49 -33.05
CA TRP A 945 -31.48 -10.90 -32.12
C TRP A 945 -32.82 -10.25 -32.46
N ARG A 946 -32.82 -8.93 -32.72
CA ARG A 946 -34.03 -8.20 -33.11
C ARG A 946 -34.59 -8.69 -34.45
N ARG A 947 -33.73 -8.97 -35.42
CA ARG A 947 -34.10 -9.55 -36.72
C ARG A 947 -34.77 -10.91 -36.55
N ALA A 948 -34.21 -11.79 -35.70
CA ALA A 948 -34.79 -13.09 -35.40
C ALA A 948 -36.16 -12.98 -34.71
N VAL A 949 -36.32 -12.08 -33.73
CA VAL A 949 -37.60 -11.83 -33.06
C VAL A 949 -38.65 -11.33 -34.05
N ARG A 950 -38.30 -10.39 -34.94
CA ARG A 950 -39.20 -9.87 -35.98
C ARG A 950 -39.66 -10.98 -36.93
N LEU A 951 -38.75 -11.85 -37.37
CA LEU A 951 -39.09 -12.98 -38.23
C LEU A 951 -40.04 -13.98 -37.54
N ARG A 952 -39.84 -14.27 -36.25
CA ARG A 952 -40.75 -15.12 -35.46
C ARG A 952 -42.14 -14.49 -35.32
N GLN A 953 -42.21 -13.19 -35.08
CA GLN A 953 -43.48 -12.45 -34.98
C GLN A 953 -44.23 -12.47 -36.32
N LEU A 954 -43.53 -12.26 -37.44
CA LEU A 954 -44.13 -12.35 -38.77
C LEU A 954 -44.67 -13.75 -39.08
N ARG A 955 -43.91 -14.81 -38.78
CA ARG A 955 -44.39 -16.20 -38.93
C ARG A 955 -45.63 -16.49 -38.09
N ARG A 956 -45.66 -16.02 -36.84
CA ARG A 956 -46.83 -16.17 -35.97
C ARG A 956 -48.04 -15.41 -36.51
N HIS A 957 -47.83 -14.20 -37.04
CA HIS A 957 -48.90 -13.41 -37.63
C HIS A 957 -49.44 -14.07 -38.92
N GLN A 958 -48.55 -14.61 -39.76
CA GLN A 958 -48.93 -15.39 -40.94
C GLN A 958 -49.69 -16.67 -40.57
N ALA A 959 -49.29 -17.37 -39.50
CA ALA A 959 -50.04 -18.53 -39.01
C ALA A 959 -51.45 -18.16 -38.55
N ILE A 960 -51.61 -17.05 -37.82
CA ILE A 960 -52.93 -16.55 -37.40
C ILE A 960 -53.77 -16.15 -38.62
N LEU A 961 -53.18 -15.48 -39.61
CA LEU A 961 -53.87 -15.12 -40.86
C LEU A 961 -54.20 -16.32 -41.76
N ALA A 962 -53.57 -17.47 -41.53
CA ALA A 962 -53.88 -18.72 -42.23
C ALA A 962 -54.95 -19.55 -41.49
N GLU A 963 -55.22 -19.26 -40.21
CA GLU A 963 -56.29 -19.85 -39.40
C GLU A 963 -57.62 -19.08 -39.49
N VAL A 964 -57.58 -17.82 -39.93
CA VAL A 964 -58.74 -16.95 -40.21
C VAL A 964 -59.05 -17.00 -41.70
#